data_AF-A0A1I2NN91-F1
#
_entry.id   AF-A0A1I2NN91-F1
#
_cell.length_a   1.000
_cell.length_b   1.000
_cell.length_c   1.000
_cell.angle_alpha   90.00
_cell.angle_beta   90.00
_cell.angle_gamma   90.00
#
_symmetry.space_group_name_H-M   'P 1'
#
loop_
_entity.id
_entity.type
_entity.pdbx_description
1 polymer ?
#
loop_
_entity_poly.entity_id
_entity_poly.type
_entity_poly.pdbx_seq_one_letter_code
_entity_poly.pdbx_strand_id
1 'polypeptide(L)'
;MFRKKEIRSKVFKVIISASFFLAALCVKDEAKVNAAELQNNQKTVNATEDTSNVASTEKSEQTAEKSEQQSNTQLDLEKEEESIGKSQESIDKDSKELNNVKQFQDYKKDDTSTNSQVLTQDFNQYEADAAIEKGVVAPLEGTTIYQGKDYSAVYDFDYYINNNPDVYAAFGYDDEKVLKHFVEFGMNEGRRASKNFDEQSYRYAYPDLRVAFKRDHKKYYLHYIDYGQREGRKYTTGVTKLCNPVTRVNGFDYSKVYDYDYYINRYQDLKKAFGDDDVSAILHFYNYGMQEERQANETFDEKSYRYQYQDLRLAYTNRHAEYYKHYIKYGCAEGRQTSGTTELQNIITKINGVDYSKVYDFKYYINRYPDLQKAFGLDDDASAIKHFFEHGMQEQRRGNETFDVRSYRYQYRDLRAAYRNNYKLYYRHYVYNGAAEGRNTSGVTKLQNPVTVYKGVDLSPIYDYYYYSTKHPDLIKALGDDDYTLLDHFGGVGIVEGRVAKANYNPDTYSALKEKLHPTPVASDPMYYIAQGYSSPSQYLILVDRSRHQVGIFSGGKGNWHEQDYFLCGDGKASTPTVEGVFHIINKKPYFDSGSARCWYATRIYRGYLFHSVLYSQTPTPKYIKDGRLGVGVSHGCVRLDINKAKWIYDNVPIGTTVVIYS
;
A
#
# COMPACT_ATOMS: atom_id res chain seq x y z
N MET A 1 -11.37 17.89 -35.58
CA MET A 1 -11.20 16.83 -34.55
C MET A 1 -9.73 16.52 -34.19
N PHE A 2 -8.73 16.93 -34.99
CA PHE A 2 -7.31 16.61 -34.73
C PHE A 2 -6.58 17.52 -33.71
N ARG A 3 -7.01 18.76 -33.47
CA ARG A 3 -6.36 19.66 -32.49
C ARG A 3 -6.60 19.34 -31.00
N LYS A 4 -7.59 18.51 -30.66
CA LYS A 4 -7.89 18.14 -29.25
C LYS A 4 -7.06 16.95 -28.74
N LYS A 5 -6.45 16.15 -29.63
CA LYS A 5 -5.64 14.97 -29.26
C LYS A 5 -4.19 15.35 -28.89
N GLU A 6 -3.59 16.34 -29.56
CA GLU A 6 -2.24 16.81 -29.22
C GLU A 6 -2.16 17.57 -27.89
N ILE A 7 -3.21 18.31 -27.52
CA ILE A 7 -3.24 19.07 -26.25
C ILE A 7 -3.34 18.12 -25.05
N ARG A 8 -4.05 16.99 -25.17
CA ARG A 8 -4.13 15.96 -24.11
C ARG A 8 -2.80 15.24 -23.87
N SER A 9 -2.01 15.00 -24.91
CA SER A 9 -0.68 14.37 -24.79
C SER A 9 0.35 15.29 -24.13
N LYS A 10 0.30 16.60 -24.42
CA LYS A 10 1.19 17.60 -23.78
C LYS A 10 0.83 17.87 -22.32
N VAL A 11 -0.46 17.90 -21.97
CA VAL A 11 -0.91 18.06 -20.56
C VAL A 11 -0.59 16.82 -19.72
N PHE A 12 -0.69 15.61 -20.28
CA PHE A 12 -0.34 14.37 -19.57
C PHE A 12 1.16 14.27 -19.26
N LYS A 13 2.03 14.75 -20.16
CA LYS A 13 3.48 14.82 -19.91
C LYS A 13 3.87 15.85 -18.84
N VAL A 14 3.15 16.97 -18.73
CA VAL A 14 3.43 17.99 -17.69
C VAL A 14 2.96 17.54 -16.30
N ILE A 15 1.86 16.79 -16.22
CA ILE A 15 1.34 16.24 -14.95
C ILE A 15 2.29 15.18 -14.38
N ILE A 16 2.87 14.31 -15.22
CA ILE A 16 3.84 13.29 -14.77
C ILE A 16 5.12 13.94 -14.24
N SER A 17 5.62 15.00 -14.89
CA SER A 17 6.82 15.72 -14.44
C SER A 17 6.62 16.45 -13.10
N ALA A 18 5.42 16.96 -12.84
CA ALA A 18 5.08 17.63 -11.57
C ALA A 18 4.92 16.64 -10.40
N SER A 19 4.41 15.43 -10.66
CA SER A 19 4.30 14.36 -9.65
C SER A 19 5.65 13.81 -9.20
N PHE A 20 6.65 13.77 -10.08
CA PHE A 20 8.02 13.38 -9.71
C PHE A 20 8.74 14.46 -8.87
N PHE A 21 8.42 15.74 -9.07
CA PHE A 21 9.01 16.83 -8.28
C PHE A 21 8.43 16.95 -6.87
N LEU A 22 7.15 16.62 -6.68
CA LEU A 22 6.53 16.58 -5.34
C LEU A 22 7.04 15.40 -4.49
N ALA A 23 7.27 14.24 -5.10
CA ALA A 23 7.81 13.07 -4.41
C ALA A 23 9.26 13.30 -3.91
N ALA A 24 10.07 14.05 -4.68
CA ALA A 24 11.44 14.37 -4.30
C ALA A 24 11.56 15.43 -3.17
N LEU A 25 10.50 16.23 -2.93
CA LEU A 25 10.43 17.18 -1.82
C LEU A 25 10.02 16.49 -0.51
N CYS A 26 9.14 15.49 -0.53
CA CYS A 26 8.76 14.72 0.67
C CYS A 26 9.92 13.87 1.24
N VAL A 27 10.78 13.31 0.38
CA VAL A 27 11.90 12.45 0.82
C VAL A 27 13.02 13.23 1.54
N LYS A 28 13.10 14.56 1.36
CA LYS A 28 14.11 15.40 2.03
C LYS A 28 13.72 15.85 3.43
N ASP A 29 12.44 15.87 3.77
CA ASP A 29 11.97 16.26 5.11
C ASP A 29 11.93 15.07 6.08
N GLU A 30 11.67 13.83 5.61
CA GLU A 30 11.74 12.61 6.44
C GLU A 30 13.18 12.28 6.90
N ALA A 31 14.18 12.60 6.07
CA ALA A 31 15.59 12.38 6.42
C ALA A 31 16.12 13.34 7.51
N LYS A 32 15.44 14.46 7.78
CA LYS A 32 15.83 15.41 8.84
C LYS A 32 15.21 15.09 10.20
N VAL A 33 14.10 14.35 10.25
CA VAL A 33 13.44 13.97 11.50
C VAL A 33 14.15 12.76 12.14
N ASN A 34 14.59 11.79 11.32
CA ASN A 34 15.28 10.58 11.81
C ASN A 34 16.72 10.78 12.32
N ALA A 35 17.32 11.97 12.12
CA ALA A 35 18.65 12.29 12.65
C ALA A 35 18.63 12.84 14.09
N ALA A 36 17.47 13.26 14.61
CA ALA A 36 17.35 13.82 15.96
C ALA A 36 17.02 12.76 17.04
N GLU A 37 16.52 11.58 16.66
CA GLU A 37 16.17 10.50 17.60
C GLU A 37 17.31 9.50 17.85
N LEU A 38 18.39 9.53 17.05
CA LEU A 38 19.53 8.62 17.20
C LEU A 38 20.63 9.13 18.15
N GLN A 39 20.49 10.32 18.73
CA GLN A 39 21.46 10.86 19.71
C GLN A 39 21.04 10.72 21.18
N ASN A 40 19.85 10.20 21.49
CA ASN A 40 19.35 10.15 22.88
C ASN A 40 19.31 8.75 23.53
N ASN A 41 19.77 7.70 22.83
CA ASN A 41 19.73 6.30 23.31
C ASN A 41 21.11 5.68 23.62
N GLN A 42 22.11 6.50 23.97
CA GLN A 42 23.43 6.02 24.41
C GLN A 42 23.89 6.53 25.79
N LYS A 43 22.95 6.82 26.70
CA LYS A 43 23.26 7.01 28.13
C LYS A 43 22.16 6.42 29.00
N THR A 44 22.30 5.14 29.36
CA THR A 44 21.98 4.54 30.67
C THR A 44 22.10 3.02 30.59
N VAL A 45 23.32 2.49 30.72
CA VAL A 45 23.56 1.16 31.28
C VAL A 45 24.89 1.26 32.04
N ASN A 46 24.83 1.32 33.38
CA ASN A 46 25.83 0.83 34.33
C ASN A 46 25.43 1.26 35.76
N ALA A 47 25.71 0.37 36.73
CA ALA A 47 25.38 0.37 38.17
C ALA A 47 24.06 -0.36 38.49
N THR A 48 24.01 -1.43 39.29
CA THR A 48 24.93 -1.97 40.30
C THR A 48 24.53 -3.42 40.62
N GLU A 49 25.51 -4.30 40.80
CA GLU A 49 25.38 -5.55 41.54
C GLU A 49 25.46 -5.28 43.06
N ASP A 50 24.82 -6.20 43.81
CA ASP A 50 25.32 -6.86 45.02
C ASP A 50 24.42 -6.71 46.28
N THR A 51 23.78 -7.81 46.68
CA THR A 51 23.94 -8.48 47.98
C THR A 51 23.00 -9.67 48.11
N SER A 52 23.48 -10.69 48.82
CA SER A 52 22.96 -12.06 48.92
C SER A 52 22.34 -12.39 50.29
N ASN A 53 21.59 -13.50 50.32
CA ASN A 53 21.08 -14.30 51.47
C ASN A 53 19.88 -13.71 52.26
N VAL A 54 18.87 -14.46 52.72
CA VAL A 54 18.80 -15.79 53.37
C VAL A 54 17.41 -16.43 53.13
N ALA A 55 17.38 -17.76 53.25
CA ALA A 55 16.32 -18.72 52.96
C ALA A 55 15.08 -18.81 53.90
N SER A 56 14.04 -19.43 53.33
CA SER A 56 13.08 -20.42 53.87
C SER A 56 12.08 -20.06 54.97
N THR A 57 10.78 -20.18 54.69
CA THR A 57 9.84 -21.06 55.44
C THR A 57 8.55 -21.36 54.65
N GLU A 58 7.96 -22.52 54.93
CA GLU A 58 6.88 -23.23 54.20
C GLU A 58 5.43 -22.74 54.45
N LYS A 59 4.54 -23.16 53.52
CA LYS A 59 3.11 -23.53 53.66
C LYS A 59 2.08 -22.44 54.00
N SER A 60 1.15 -22.20 53.06
CA SER A 60 -0.25 -22.65 53.18
C SER A 60 -1.12 -22.25 51.97
N GLU A 61 -1.80 -23.26 51.44
CA GLU A 61 -3.21 -23.25 51.02
C GLU A 61 -3.67 -22.69 49.66
N GLN A 62 -4.28 -23.62 48.92
CA GLN A 62 -5.09 -23.50 47.72
C GLN A 62 -6.22 -22.49 47.88
N THR A 63 -6.33 -21.54 46.94
CA THR A 63 -7.57 -21.09 46.28
C THR A 63 -7.28 -19.87 45.37
N ALA A 64 -6.66 -20.08 44.20
CA ALA A 64 -6.53 -19.01 43.20
C ALA A 64 -6.21 -19.48 41.76
N GLU A 65 -6.57 -20.71 41.34
CA GLU A 65 -6.39 -21.13 39.94
C GLU A 65 -7.69 -20.93 39.15
N LYS A 66 -7.98 -19.68 38.75
CA LYS A 66 -8.86 -19.39 37.58
C LYS A 66 -8.84 -17.94 37.04
N SER A 67 -7.97 -17.06 37.51
CA SER A 67 -7.91 -15.65 37.05
C SER A 67 -6.64 -15.22 36.32
N GLU A 68 -5.63 -16.09 36.15
CA GLU A 68 -4.36 -15.72 35.48
C GLU A 68 -4.30 -16.01 33.97
N GLN A 69 -5.34 -16.59 33.37
CA GLN A 69 -5.39 -16.82 31.91
C GLN A 69 -6.02 -15.67 31.11
N GLN A 70 -6.50 -14.59 31.75
CA GLN A 70 -7.10 -13.44 31.06
C GLN A 70 -6.20 -12.19 30.96
N SER A 71 -5.10 -12.10 31.73
CA SER A 71 -4.19 -10.93 31.64
C SER A 71 -3.01 -11.13 30.70
N ASN A 72 -2.60 -12.38 30.42
CA ASN A 72 -1.49 -12.64 29.49
C ASN A 72 -1.88 -12.51 28.01
N THR A 73 -3.17 -12.53 27.68
CA THR A 73 -3.61 -12.42 26.27
C THR A 73 -3.51 -11.00 25.73
N GLN A 74 -3.48 -9.95 26.58
CA GLN A 74 -3.40 -8.56 26.12
C GLN A 74 -1.95 -8.07 25.92
N LEU A 75 -1.02 -8.55 26.73
CA LEU A 75 0.42 -8.23 26.64
C LEU A 75 1.15 -8.96 25.50
N ASP A 76 0.66 -10.12 25.09
CA ASP A 76 1.20 -10.86 23.94
C ASP A 76 0.67 -10.31 22.59
N LEU A 77 -0.47 -9.61 22.59
CA LEU A 77 -1.06 -8.99 21.39
C LEU A 77 -0.40 -7.67 20.99
N GLU A 78 0.13 -6.89 21.93
CA GLU A 78 0.83 -5.63 21.64
C GLU A 78 2.28 -5.86 21.17
N LYS A 79 2.92 -6.97 21.55
CA LYS A 79 4.29 -7.32 21.14
C LYS A 79 4.40 -7.84 19.70
N GLU A 80 3.32 -8.38 19.13
CA GLU A 80 3.31 -8.82 17.73
C GLU A 80 3.17 -7.66 16.73
N GLU A 81 2.48 -6.56 17.10
CA GLU A 81 2.31 -5.38 16.25
C GLU A 81 3.63 -4.59 16.05
N GLU A 82 4.56 -4.67 17.01
CA GLU A 82 5.88 -4.02 16.92
C GLU A 82 6.88 -4.79 16.02
N SER A 83 6.66 -6.08 15.77
CA SER A 83 7.52 -6.89 14.90
C SER A 83 7.22 -6.72 13.39
N ILE A 84 6.00 -6.27 13.07
CA ILE A 84 5.50 -6.08 11.69
C ILE A 84 6.21 -4.90 10.99
N GLY A 85 6.75 -3.94 11.75
CA GLY A 85 7.53 -2.83 11.21
C GLY A 85 8.94 -3.20 10.72
N LYS A 86 9.47 -4.39 11.06
CA LYS A 86 10.86 -4.78 10.76
C LYS A 86 11.02 -5.84 9.68
N SER A 87 9.94 -6.48 9.22
CA SER A 87 10.00 -7.56 8.21
C SER A 87 9.83 -7.09 6.75
N GLN A 88 9.64 -5.80 6.51
CA GLN A 88 9.50 -5.24 5.14
C GLN A 88 10.83 -4.75 4.53
N GLU A 89 11.95 -4.78 5.26
CA GLU A 89 13.26 -4.26 4.80
C GLU A 89 14.23 -5.32 4.24
N SER A 90 13.82 -6.59 4.08
CA SER A 90 14.74 -7.69 3.73
C SER A 90 14.56 -8.32 2.34
N ILE A 91 13.74 -7.74 1.44
CA ILE A 91 13.50 -8.31 0.09
C ILE A 91 14.01 -7.42 -1.07
N ASP A 92 14.58 -6.24 -0.78
CA ASP A 92 14.99 -5.26 -1.82
C ASP A 92 16.51 -5.10 -2.03
N LYS A 93 17.30 -6.17 -1.80
CA LYS A 93 18.78 -6.12 -1.92
C LYS A 93 19.43 -6.90 -3.07
N ASP A 94 18.68 -7.55 -3.95
CA ASP A 94 19.26 -8.34 -5.06
C ASP A 94 19.05 -7.76 -6.47
N SER A 95 18.78 -6.45 -6.59
CA SER A 95 18.56 -5.79 -7.90
C SER A 95 19.60 -4.72 -8.30
N LYS A 96 20.76 -4.65 -7.65
CA LYS A 96 21.77 -3.60 -7.90
C LYS A 96 23.22 -4.10 -7.95
N GLU A 97 23.52 -5.04 -8.84
CA GLU A 97 24.89 -5.25 -9.31
C GLU A 97 24.89 -5.73 -10.76
N LEU A 98 24.78 -4.80 -11.72
CA LEU A 98 25.25 -4.99 -13.09
C LEU A 98 25.17 -3.65 -13.83
N ASN A 99 26.20 -2.83 -13.67
CA ASN A 99 26.54 -1.76 -14.60
C ASN A 99 27.94 -1.26 -14.29
N ASN A 100 28.93 -1.94 -14.87
CA ASN A 100 30.26 -1.40 -15.17
C ASN A 100 31.03 -2.46 -15.97
N VAL A 101 31.17 -2.29 -17.29
CA VAL A 101 32.46 -2.34 -18.00
C VAL A 101 32.28 -1.65 -19.37
N LYS A 102 33.30 -0.85 -19.68
CA LYS A 102 33.49 0.05 -20.81
C LYS A 102 33.82 -0.68 -22.12
N GLN A 103 33.38 -0.07 -23.23
CA GLN A 103 34.18 0.32 -24.41
C GLN A 103 35.22 -0.67 -24.95
N PHE A 104 35.00 -1.13 -26.19
CA PHE A 104 36.06 -1.61 -27.09
C PHE A 104 35.81 -1.09 -28.51
N GLN A 105 36.58 -0.06 -28.88
CA GLN A 105 37.11 0.11 -30.23
C GLN A 105 38.55 -0.38 -30.16
N ASP A 106 38.97 -1.26 -31.08
CA ASP A 106 40.14 -0.99 -31.92
C ASP A 106 40.41 -2.14 -32.89
N TYR A 107 40.54 -1.74 -34.15
CA TYR A 107 41.12 -2.48 -35.25
C TYR A 107 42.66 -2.50 -35.08
N LYS A 108 43.28 -3.67 -35.31
CA LYS A 108 44.68 -3.74 -35.77
C LYS A 108 44.81 -4.75 -36.91
N LYS A 109 45.34 -4.24 -38.02
CA LYS A 109 46.02 -4.98 -39.10
C LYS A 109 47.36 -5.51 -38.59
N ASP A 110 47.76 -6.67 -39.09
CA ASP A 110 49.09 -7.01 -39.63
C ASP A 110 48.88 -8.26 -40.51
N ASP A 111 49.02 -8.21 -41.84
CA ASP A 111 50.23 -8.20 -42.68
C ASP A 111 50.68 -9.63 -43.07
N THR A 112 50.68 -9.92 -44.39
CA THR A 112 51.77 -10.57 -45.15
C THR A 112 51.30 -11.10 -46.51
N SER A 113 51.89 -10.51 -47.56
CA SER A 113 52.45 -11.09 -48.81
C SER A 113 51.72 -12.25 -49.51
N THR A 114 51.57 -12.27 -50.83
CA THR A 114 52.67 -12.24 -51.82
C THR A 114 52.06 -12.23 -53.23
N ASN A 115 52.79 -11.59 -54.17
CA ASN A 115 52.98 -11.96 -55.58
C ASN A 115 51.76 -12.21 -56.49
N SER A 116 51.76 -11.83 -57.76
CA SER A 116 52.71 -11.17 -58.65
C SER A 116 51.93 -10.93 -59.95
N GLN A 117 52.23 -9.85 -60.67
CA GLN A 117 52.43 -9.82 -62.13
C GLN A 117 51.30 -10.37 -63.05
N VAL A 118 50.87 -9.70 -64.13
CA VAL A 118 51.62 -8.95 -65.13
C VAL A 118 50.60 -8.44 -66.16
N LEU A 119 50.74 -7.17 -66.58
CA LEU A 119 50.79 -6.65 -67.96
C LEU A 119 49.69 -7.13 -68.95
N THR A 120 49.05 -6.30 -69.77
CA THR A 120 49.42 -5.03 -70.43
C THR A 120 48.23 -4.62 -71.32
N GLN A 121 48.03 -3.30 -71.48
CA GLN A 121 47.83 -2.55 -72.75
C GLN A 121 46.77 -3.04 -73.77
N ASP A 122 46.06 -2.22 -74.54
CA ASP A 122 45.97 -0.78 -74.75
C ASP A 122 44.83 -0.57 -75.80
N PHE A 123 44.09 0.53 -75.65
CA PHE A 123 43.58 1.43 -76.71
C PHE A 123 42.30 1.15 -77.56
N ASN A 124 41.52 2.25 -77.63
CA ASN A 124 40.67 2.79 -78.72
C ASN A 124 39.19 2.41 -78.85
N GLN A 125 38.35 3.13 -78.10
CA GLN A 125 37.52 4.29 -78.51
C GLN A 125 37.08 4.48 -79.99
N TYR A 126 35.81 4.92 -80.12
CA TYR A 126 34.99 5.42 -81.27
C TYR A 126 33.94 4.43 -81.83
N GLU A 127 32.70 4.52 -81.34
CA GLU A 127 31.53 5.29 -81.88
C GLU A 127 30.91 4.61 -83.13
N ALA A 128 29.77 3.91 -82.99
CA ALA A 128 28.39 4.41 -82.97
C ALA A 128 27.84 4.80 -84.37
N ASP A 129 27.03 3.93 -85.00
CA ASP A 129 25.58 4.15 -85.11
C ASP A 129 24.85 3.22 -86.11
N ALA A 130 23.58 2.95 -85.76
CA ALA A 130 22.41 2.62 -86.60
C ALA A 130 22.08 1.15 -86.98
N ALA A 131 21.20 0.58 -86.14
CA ALA A 131 19.83 0.15 -86.46
C ALA A 131 19.50 -1.22 -87.14
N ILE A 132 18.83 -2.07 -86.32
CA ILE A 132 17.62 -2.88 -86.60
C ILE A 132 17.78 -4.18 -87.42
N GLU A 133 17.74 -5.34 -86.74
CA GLU A 133 16.60 -6.28 -86.65
C GLU A 133 17.09 -7.71 -86.33
N LYS A 134 16.43 -8.39 -85.39
CA LYS A 134 16.63 -9.81 -84.99
C LYS A 134 18.06 -10.24 -84.65
N GLY A 135 18.41 -10.17 -83.38
CA GLY A 135 19.64 -10.80 -82.87
C GLY A 135 19.63 -10.90 -81.37
N VAL A 136 20.02 -12.07 -80.87
CA VAL A 136 20.45 -12.31 -79.49
C VAL A 136 21.32 -11.12 -79.05
N VAL A 137 20.83 -10.31 -78.09
CA VAL A 137 21.66 -9.28 -77.47
C VAL A 137 22.70 -10.04 -76.66
N ALA A 138 23.97 -9.88 -77.02
CA ALA A 138 25.07 -10.36 -76.20
C ALA A 138 24.90 -9.76 -74.79
N PRO A 139 25.15 -10.50 -73.69
CA PRO A 139 25.06 -9.95 -72.36
C PRO A 139 25.99 -8.73 -72.30
N LEU A 140 25.41 -7.53 -72.13
CA LEU A 140 26.19 -6.42 -71.61
C LEU A 140 26.64 -6.90 -70.24
N GLU A 141 27.95 -7.02 -70.01
CA GLU A 141 28.48 -7.25 -68.66
C GLU A 141 28.15 -6.00 -67.85
N GLY A 142 26.94 -5.97 -67.29
CA GLY A 142 26.45 -4.84 -66.51
C GLY A 142 27.37 -4.60 -65.32
N THR A 143 27.66 -3.35 -65.02
CA THR A 143 28.48 -3.02 -63.86
C THR A 143 27.86 -3.57 -62.58
N THR A 144 28.68 -4.21 -61.74
CA THR A 144 28.33 -4.64 -60.39
C THR A 144 28.99 -3.79 -59.32
N ILE A 145 29.84 -2.84 -59.72
CA ILE A 145 30.63 -2.01 -58.81
C ILE A 145 29.98 -0.64 -58.70
N TYR A 146 29.58 -0.26 -57.49
CA TYR A 146 29.09 1.07 -57.18
C TYR A 146 29.85 1.64 -56.00
N GLN A 147 30.40 2.85 -56.16
CA GLN A 147 31.20 3.53 -55.14
C GLN A 147 32.32 2.65 -54.54
N GLY A 148 32.98 1.85 -55.38
CA GLY A 148 34.09 0.97 -54.99
C GLY A 148 33.68 -0.31 -54.25
N LYS A 149 32.39 -0.62 -54.15
CA LYS A 149 31.89 -1.89 -53.59
C LYS A 149 31.28 -2.76 -54.68
N ASP A 150 31.64 -4.04 -54.69
CA ASP A 150 31.09 -5.04 -55.62
C ASP A 150 29.82 -5.68 -55.04
N TYR A 151 28.74 -5.63 -55.81
CA TYR A 151 27.41 -6.14 -55.46
C TYR A 151 27.06 -7.45 -56.18
N SER A 152 27.97 -8.02 -56.98
CA SER A 152 27.76 -9.24 -57.80
C SER A 152 27.20 -10.44 -57.01
N ALA A 153 27.50 -10.54 -55.72
CA ALA A 153 26.98 -11.61 -54.84
C ALA A 153 25.46 -11.57 -54.64
N VAL A 154 24.83 -10.40 -54.83
CA VAL A 154 23.40 -10.17 -54.56
C VAL A 154 22.66 -9.45 -55.70
N TYR A 155 23.37 -9.02 -56.74
CA TYR A 155 22.86 -8.25 -57.85
C TYR A 155 23.27 -8.87 -59.18
N ASP A 156 22.29 -9.01 -60.07
CA ASP A 156 22.41 -9.41 -61.46
C ASP A 156 21.51 -8.46 -62.27
N PHE A 157 22.11 -7.72 -63.20
CA PHE A 157 21.42 -6.66 -63.92
C PHE A 157 20.17 -7.17 -64.65
N ASP A 158 20.31 -8.22 -65.45
CA ASP A 158 19.23 -8.81 -66.23
C ASP A 158 18.12 -9.33 -65.31
N TYR A 159 18.48 -10.02 -64.22
CA TYR A 159 17.52 -10.47 -63.23
C TYR A 159 16.75 -9.30 -62.62
N TYR A 160 17.45 -8.23 -62.22
CA TYR A 160 16.84 -7.11 -61.54
C TYR A 160 15.86 -6.35 -62.43
N ILE A 161 16.23 -6.00 -63.67
CA ILE A 161 15.32 -5.30 -64.59
C ILE A 161 14.13 -6.18 -65.01
N ASN A 162 14.35 -7.49 -65.22
CA ASN A 162 13.28 -8.41 -65.63
C ASN A 162 12.26 -8.66 -64.52
N ASN A 163 12.66 -8.54 -63.25
CA ASN A 163 11.77 -8.71 -62.09
C ASN A 163 11.23 -7.38 -61.54
N ASN A 164 11.71 -6.23 -62.02
CA ASN A 164 11.29 -4.91 -61.58
C ASN A 164 10.97 -4.02 -62.80
N PRO A 165 9.79 -4.23 -63.45
CA PRO A 165 9.43 -3.52 -64.68
C PRO A 165 9.36 -1.99 -64.53
N ASP A 166 9.12 -1.50 -63.31
CA ASP A 166 9.13 -0.07 -62.99
C ASP A 166 10.55 0.53 -63.08
N VAL A 167 11.56 -0.22 -62.66
CA VAL A 167 12.97 0.18 -62.76
C VAL A 167 13.41 0.18 -64.23
N TYR A 168 13.02 -0.85 -64.99
CA TYR A 168 13.27 -0.90 -66.43
C TYR A 168 12.59 0.26 -67.17
N ALA A 169 11.34 0.58 -66.84
CA ALA A 169 10.63 1.70 -67.46
C ALA A 169 11.31 3.06 -67.16
N ALA A 170 11.92 3.21 -65.97
CA ALA A 170 12.58 4.44 -65.56
C ALA A 170 13.98 4.64 -66.16
N PHE A 171 14.76 3.56 -66.30
CA PHE A 171 16.19 3.65 -66.63
C PHE A 171 16.58 2.86 -67.88
N GLY A 172 15.70 2.05 -68.44
CA GLY A 172 15.97 1.20 -69.60
C GLY A 172 17.11 0.22 -69.33
N TYR A 173 18.08 0.18 -70.25
CA TYR A 173 19.29 -0.63 -70.12
C TYR A 173 20.51 0.13 -69.58
N ASP A 174 20.29 1.27 -68.91
CA ASP A 174 21.35 2.05 -68.26
C ASP A 174 21.81 1.34 -66.97
N ASP A 175 22.83 0.50 -67.09
CA ASP A 175 23.32 -0.38 -66.04
C ASP A 175 23.79 0.37 -64.78
N GLU A 176 24.47 1.50 -64.94
CA GLU A 176 24.93 2.35 -63.84
C GLU A 176 23.73 2.92 -63.06
N LYS A 177 22.71 3.44 -63.74
CA LYS A 177 21.51 3.97 -63.07
C LYS A 177 20.69 2.86 -62.41
N VAL A 178 20.58 1.70 -63.03
CA VAL A 178 19.88 0.54 -62.47
C VAL A 178 20.60 0.01 -61.22
N LEU A 179 21.93 -0.12 -61.25
CA LEU A 179 22.72 -0.51 -60.08
C LEU A 179 22.59 0.54 -58.97
N LYS A 180 22.73 1.83 -59.30
CA LYS A 180 22.51 2.92 -58.34
C LYS A 180 21.14 2.84 -57.69
N HIS A 181 20.08 2.57 -58.47
CA HIS A 181 18.74 2.39 -57.94
C HIS A 181 18.68 1.21 -56.95
N PHE A 182 19.24 0.05 -57.29
CA PHE A 182 19.29 -1.08 -56.38
C PHE A 182 20.00 -0.73 -55.06
N VAL A 183 21.14 -0.02 -55.14
CA VAL A 183 21.96 0.31 -53.95
C VAL A 183 21.32 1.37 -53.05
N GLU A 184 20.71 2.39 -53.64
CA GLU A 184 20.11 3.51 -52.91
C GLU A 184 18.68 3.18 -52.42
N PHE A 185 17.91 2.42 -53.21
CA PHE A 185 16.49 2.16 -52.95
C PHE A 185 16.17 0.66 -52.86
N GLY A 186 16.54 -0.14 -53.87
CA GLY A 186 16.10 -1.53 -53.98
C GLY A 186 16.43 -2.40 -52.77
N MET A 187 17.65 -2.28 -52.22
CA MET A 187 18.05 -2.99 -51.00
C MET A 187 17.20 -2.58 -49.77
N ASN A 188 16.84 -1.31 -49.64
CA ASN A 188 16.00 -0.82 -48.54
C ASN A 188 14.54 -1.27 -48.69
N GLU A 189 14.08 -1.42 -49.93
CA GLU A 189 12.75 -1.91 -50.28
C GLU A 189 12.65 -3.44 -50.21
N GLY A 190 13.77 -4.16 -50.03
CA GLY A 190 13.80 -5.62 -50.01
C GLY A 190 13.68 -6.25 -51.39
N ARG A 191 13.90 -5.51 -52.48
CA ARG A 191 13.78 -6.03 -53.86
C ARG A 191 14.86 -7.05 -54.16
N ARG A 192 14.46 -8.22 -54.64
CA ARG A 192 15.40 -9.27 -55.06
C ARG A 192 16.06 -8.89 -56.38
N ALA A 193 17.40 -8.85 -56.38
CA ALA A 193 18.18 -8.49 -57.56
C ALA A 193 19.04 -9.62 -58.12
N SER A 194 19.02 -10.82 -57.52
CA SER A 194 19.73 -11.98 -58.06
C SER A 194 18.93 -13.26 -57.89
N LYS A 195 19.11 -14.20 -58.83
CA LYS A 195 18.56 -15.56 -58.68
C LYS A 195 19.20 -16.31 -57.51
N ASN A 196 20.43 -15.99 -57.14
CA ASN A 196 21.21 -16.74 -56.15
C ASN A 196 21.13 -16.17 -54.72
N PHE A 197 20.47 -15.01 -54.55
CA PHE A 197 20.26 -14.40 -53.26
C PHE A 197 18.84 -13.81 -53.15
N ASP A 198 18.15 -14.19 -52.09
CA ASP A 198 16.85 -13.68 -51.67
C ASP A 198 16.96 -13.22 -50.21
N GLU A 199 16.80 -11.92 -49.96
CA GLU A 199 16.92 -11.34 -48.62
C GLU A 199 15.93 -11.97 -47.64
N GLN A 200 14.72 -12.30 -48.07
CA GLN A 200 13.73 -12.91 -47.20
C GLN A 200 14.16 -14.31 -46.78
N SER A 201 14.61 -15.14 -47.72
CA SER A 201 15.16 -16.46 -47.43
C SER A 201 16.35 -16.38 -46.47
N TYR A 202 17.27 -15.45 -46.72
CA TYR A 202 18.45 -15.25 -45.88
C TYR A 202 18.06 -14.79 -44.47
N ARG A 203 17.13 -13.84 -44.35
CA ARG A 203 16.60 -13.38 -43.05
C ARG A 203 15.89 -14.51 -42.29
N TYR A 204 15.10 -15.33 -42.97
CA TYR A 204 14.40 -16.45 -42.35
C TYR A 204 15.35 -17.53 -41.84
N ALA A 205 16.45 -17.78 -42.53
CA ALA A 205 17.42 -18.80 -42.15
C ALA A 205 18.22 -18.43 -40.88
N TYR A 206 18.49 -17.14 -40.65
CA TYR A 206 19.52 -16.72 -39.70
C TYR A 206 18.98 -15.84 -38.54
N PRO A 207 18.68 -16.43 -37.36
CA PRO A 207 18.12 -15.69 -36.22
C PRO A 207 19.06 -14.64 -35.63
N ASP A 208 20.38 -14.87 -35.67
CA ASP A 208 21.38 -13.93 -35.22
C ASP A 208 21.31 -12.61 -36.01
N LEU A 209 21.08 -12.69 -37.33
CA LEU A 209 20.90 -11.52 -38.18
C LEU A 209 19.55 -10.85 -37.92
N ARG A 210 18.48 -11.62 -37.63
CA ARG A 210 17.20 -11.03 -37.22
C ARG A 210 17.33 -10.20 -35.95
N VAL A 211 18.08 -10.68 -34.96
CA VAL A 211 18.36 -9.92 -33.75
C VAL A 211 19.17 -8.65 -34.05
N ALA A 212 20.21 -8.76 -34.88
CA ALA A 212 21.12 -7.64 -35.17
C ALA A 212 20.49 -6.57 -36.07
N PHE A 213 19.78 -7.00 -37.12
CA PHE A 213 19.34 -6.12 -38.21
C PHE A 213 17.85 -5.84 -38.17
N LYS A 214 17.05 -6.66 -37.47
CA LYS A 214 15.59 -6.53 -37.42
C LYS A 214 15.01 -6.54 -38.84
N ARG A 215 14.26 -5.50 -39.23
CA ARG A 215 13.69 -5.32 -40.58
C ARG A 215 14.54 -4.43 -41.51
N ASP A 216 15.81 -4.22 -41.17
CA ASP A 216 16.72 -3.44 -42.03
C ASP A 216 17.21 -4.30 -43.19
N HIS A 217 16.41 -4.36 -44.26
CA HIS A 217 16.66 -5.18 -45.45
C HIS A 217 18.07 -4.97 -46.02
N LYS A 218 18.51 -3.72 -46.09
CA LYS A 218 19.84 -3.35 -46.63
C LYS A 218 20.97 -3.99 -45.85
N LYS A 219 20.87 -4.13 -44.53
CA LYS A 219 21.92 -4.80 -43.73
C LYS A 219 22.08 -6.28 -44.06
N TYR A 220 21.02 -6.99 -44.46
CA TYR A 220 21.14 -8.40 -44.86
C TYR A 220 21.92 -8.55 -46.17
N TYR A 221 21.64 -7.70 -47.16
CA TYR A 221 22.42 -7.65 -48.40
C TYR A 221 23.89 -7.36 -48.14
N LEU A 222 24.17 -6.29 -47.38
CA LEU A 222 25.53 -5.89 -47.05
C LEU A 222 26.25 -6.96 -46.23
N HIS A 223 25.57 -7.61 -45.29
CA HIS A 223 26.14 -8.70 -44.51
C HIS A 223 26.54 -9.88 -45.40
N TYR A 224 25.71 -10.28 -46.37
CA TYR A 224 26.07 -11.41 -47.22
C TYR A 224 27.28 -11.10 -48.10
N ILE A 225 27.35 -9.90 -48.69
CA ILE A 225 28.51 -9.40 -49.44
C ILE A 225 29.76 -9.37 -48.55
N ASP A 226 29.63 -8.76 -47.38
CA ASP A 226 30.78 -8.44 -46.56
C ASP A 226 31.25 -9.62 -45.73
N TYR A 227 30.41 -10.61 -45.38
CA TYR A 227 30.73 -11.68 -44.44
C TYR A 227 30.11 -13.03 -44.79
N GLY A 228 28.84 -13.05 -45.21
CA GLY A 228 28.05 -14.27 -45.30
C GLY A 228 28.66 -15.38 -46.17
N GLN A 229 29.31 -15.03 -47.27
CA GLN A 229 30.03 -15.99 -48.11
C GLN A 229 31.23 -16.62 -47.37
N ARG A 230 32.00 -15.81 -46.62
CA ARG A 230 33.16 -16.28 -45.85
C ARG A 230 32.77 -17.08 -44.62
N GLU A 231 31.63 -16.76 -44.02
CA GLU A 231 31.02 -17.52 -42.92
C GLU A 231 30.41 -18.86 -43.40
N GLY A 232 30.33 -19.10 -44.71
CA GLY A 232 29.77 -20.32 -45.27
C GLY A 232 28.25 -20.42 -45.11
N ARG A 233 27.53 -19.29 -45.07
CA ARG A 233 26.06 -19.26 -44.96
C ARG A 233 25.40 -19.69 -46.27
N LYS A 234 24.92 -20.94 -46.32
CA LYS A 234 24.41 -21.59 -47.55
C LYS A 234 22.95 -21.30 -47.88
N TYR A 235 22.13 -20.96 -46.89
CA TYR A 235 20.70 -20.69 -47.08
C TYR A 235 20.45 -19.26 -47.56
N THR A 236 20.71 -19.01 -48.83
CA THR A 236 20.51 -17.69 -49.47
C THR A 236 19.23 -17.61 -50.30
N THR A 237 18.58 -18.74 -50.57
CA THR A 237 17.32 -18.85 -51.31
C THR A 237 16.50 -20.04 -50.81
N GLY A 238 15.20 -20.07 -51.11
CA GLY A 238 14.33 -21.23 -50.91
C GLY A 238 13.83 -21.44 -49.47
N VAL A 239 14.17 -20.55 -48.54
CA VAL A 239 13.69 -20.62 -47.15
C VAL A 239 12.40 -19.81 -47.05
N THR A 240 11.27 -20.49 -46.83
CA THR A 240 9.93 -19.88 -46.84
C THR A 240 9.30 -19.73 -45.47
N LYS A 241 9.95 -20.25 -44.42
CA LYS A 241 9.52 -20.15 -43.02
C LYS A 241 10.70 -19.78 -42.13
N LEU A 242 10.43 -19.07 -41.05
CA LEU A 242 11.43 -18.73 -40.03
C LEU A 242 12.07 -20.00 -39.47
N CYS A 243 13.40 -20.09 -39.56
CA CYS A 243 14.17 -21.11 -38.88
C CYS A 243 14.58 -20.59 -37.49
N ASN A 244 14.33 -21.41 -36.47
CA ASN A 244 14.65 -21.13 -35.06
C ASN A 244 14.20 -19.73 -34.62
N PRO A 245 12.87 -19.47 -34.54
CA PRO A 245 12.36 -18.19 -34.09
C PRO A 245 13.01 -17.72 -32.77
N VAL A 246 13.24 -16.42 -32.63
CA VAL A 246 13.96 -15.86 -31.48
C VAL A 246 13.14 -16.02 -30.19
N THR A 247 13.74 -16.67 -29.19
CA THR A 247 13.12 -16.89 -27.87
C THR A 247 13.83 -16.18 -26.72
N ARG A 248 14.98 -15.53 -26.98
CA ARG A 248 15.84 -14.95 -25.94
C ARG A 248 15.68 -13.44 -25.83
N VAL A 249 15.53 -12.96 -24.60
CA VAL A 249 15.51 -11.52 -24.26
C VAL A 249 16.41 -11.29 -23.07
N ASN A 250 17.34 -10.33 -23.16
CA ASN A 250 18.30 -10.00 -22.09
C ASN A 250 19.07 -11.22 -21.55
N GLY A 251 19.45 -12.15 -22.43
CA GLY A 251 20.16 -13.38 -22.06
C GLY A 251 19.28 -14.48 -21.44
N PHE A 252 17.99 -14.24 -21.24
CA PHE A 252 17.05 -15.22 -20.68
C PHE A 252 16.25 -15.90 -21.79
N ASP A 253 16.11 -17.22 -21.72
CA ASP A 253 15.45 -18.05 -22.74
C ASP A 253 14.02 -18.39 -22.36
N TYR A 254 13.06 -17.92 -23.16
CA TYR A 254 11.63 -18.09 -22.91
C TYR A 254 11.02 -19.29 -23.65
N SER A 255 11.81 -20.09 -24.35
CA SER A 255 11.33 -21.23 -25.17
C SER A 255 10.39 -22.21 -24.44
N LYS A 256 10.51 -22.35 -23.10
CA LYS A 256 9.61 -23.20 -22.29
C LYS A 256 8.19 -22.67 -22.14
N VAL A 257 7.96 -21.37 -22.36
CA VAL A 257 6.66 -20.70 -22.18
C VAL A 257 6.25 -19.86 -23.40
N TYR A 258 7.11 -19.83 -24.42
CA TYR A 258 6.92 -19.05 -25.63
C TYR A 258 7.29 -19.88 -26.85
N ASP A 259 6.35 -19.96 -27.79
CA ASP A 259 6.51 -20.47 -29.13
C ASP A 259 5.96 -19.42 -30.10
N TYR A 260 6.82 -18.97 -31.03
CA TYR A 260 6.49 -17.88 -31.95
C TYR A 260 5.26 -18.20 -32.81
N ASP A 261 5.24 -19.39 -33.42
CA ASP A 261 4.19 -19.77 -34.35
C ASP A 261 2.85 -19.92 -33.60
N TYR A 262 2.86 -20.52 -32.42
CA TYR A 262 1.70 -20.61 -31.55
C TYR A 262 1.19 -19.21 -31.17
N TYR A 263 2.08 -18.34 -30.67
CA TYR A 263 1.71 -17.02 -30.17
C TYR A 263 1.11 -16.14 -31.26
N ILE A 264 1.76 -16.08 -32.42
CA ILE A 264 1.27 -15.27 -33.54
C ILE A 264 -0.01 -15.85 -34.15
N ASN A 265 -0.14 -17.18 -34.26
CA ASN A 265 -1.36 -17.77 -34.82
C ASN A 265 -2.54 -17.73 -33.84
N ARG A 266 -2.30 -17.72 -32.54
CA ARG A 266 -3.35 -17.59 -31.51
C ARG A 266 -3.92 -16.18 -31.42
N TYR A 267 -3.09 -15.17 -31.62
CA TYR A 267 -3.49 -13.77 -31.45
C TYR A 267 -3.47 -12.99 -32.77
N GLN A 268 -4.66 -12.82 -33.37
CA GLN A 268 -4.82 -12.21 -34.68
C GLN A 268 -4.33 -10.75 -34.74
N ASP A 269 -4.40 -10.01 -33.64
CA ASP A 269 -3.84 -8.66 -33.51
C ASP A 269 -2.31 -8.68 -33.65
N LEU A 270 -1.63 -9.64 -33.01
CA LEU A 270 -0.18 -9.80 -33.11
C LEU A 270 0.24 -10.28 -34.50
N LYS A 271 -0.54 -11.18 -35.12
CA LYS A 271 -0.33 -11.58 -36.52
C LYS A 271 -0.39 -10.42 -37.49
N LYS A 272 -1.34 -9.51 -37.29
CA LYS A 272 -1.46 -8.28 -38.11
C LYS A 272 -0.33 -7.29 -37.82
N ALA A 273 0.07 -7.16 -36.55
CA ALA A 273 1.07 -6.19 -36.14
C ALA A 273 2.51 -6.60 -36.52
N PHE A 274 2.85 -7.87 -36.36
CA PHE A 274 4.22 -8.35 -36.47
C PHE A 274 4.47 -9.26 -37.66
N GLY A 275 3.45 -10.00 -38.13
CA GLY A 275 3.57 -10.86 -39.32
C GLY A 275 4.62 -11.95 -39.17
N ASP A 276 5.82 -11.71 -39.70
CA ASP A 276 7.00 -12.57 -39.72
C ASP A 276 8.19 -11.99 -38.90
N ASP A 277 7.92 -11.02 -38.03
CA ASP A 277 8.88 -10.37 -37.14
C ASP A 277 8.90 -11.06 -35.77
N ASP A 278 9.66 -12.15 -35.67
CA ASP A 278 9.84 -12.94 -34.44
C ASP A 278 10.49 -12.14 -33.31
N VAL A 279 11.41 -11.24 -33.62
CA VAL A 279 12.07 -10.35 -32.66
C VAL A 279 11.06 -9.41 -31.99
N SER A 280 10.19 -8.76 -32.77
CA SER A 280 9.14 -7.90 -32.20
C SER A 280 8.10 -8.71 -31.42
N ALA A 281 7.78 -9.92 -31.87
CA ALA A 281 6.82 -10.80 -31.20
C ALA A 281 7.29 -11.25 -29.80
N ILE A 282 8.55 -11.68 -29.65
CA ILE A 282 9.08 -12.05 -28.33
C ILE A 282 9.23 -10.82 -27.42
N LEU A 283 9.62 -9.66 -27.96
CA LEU A 283 9.68 -8.42 -27.18
C LEU A 283 8.28 -7.99 -26.71
N HIS A 284 7.24 -8.21 -27.50
CA HIS A 284 5.87 -7.99 -27.07
C HIS A 284 5.48 -8.93 -25.93
N PHE A 285 5.76 -10.24 -26.07
CA PHE A 285 5.47 -11.21 -25.01
C PHE A 285 6.17 -10.84 -23.69
N TYR A 286 7.45 -10.47 -23.77
CA TYR A 286 8.26 -10.05 -22.63
C TYR A 286 7.73 -8.77 -21.95
N ASN A 287 7.43 -7.72 -22.71
CA ASN A 287 7.05 -6.41 -22.16
C ASN A 287 5.57 -6.31 -21.77
N TYR A 288 4.70 -7.08 -22.43
CA TYR A 288 3.24 -6.95 -22.32
C TYR A 288 2.54 -8.29 -22.17
N GLY A 289 2.85 -9.26 -23.04
CA GLY A 289 2.10 -10.51 -23.14
C GLY A 289 1.99 -11.29 -21.83
N MET A 290 3.07 -11.37 -21.04
CA MET A 290 3.03 -12.04 -19.72
C MET A 290 2.11 -11.32 -18.72
N GLN A 291 2.07 -9.99 -18.73
CA GLN A 291 1.20 -9.21 -17.83
C GLN A 291 -0.26 -9.22 -18.31
N GLU A 292 -0.47 -9.34 -19.61
CA GLU A 292 -1.79 -9.51 -20.24
C GLU A 292 -2.34 -10.94 -20.14
N GLU A 293 -1.65 -11.83 -19.42
CA GLU A 293 -2.00 -13.27 -19.29
C GLU A 293 -2.12 -13.97 -20.66
N ARG A 294 -1.34 -13.54 -21.66
CA ARG A 294 -1.35 -14.18 -22.97
C ARG A 294 -0.61 -15.52 -22.93
N GLN A 295 -1.28 -16.55 -23.44
CA GLN A 295 -0.71 -17.87 -23.62
C GLN A 295 0.14 -17.90 -24.89
N ALA A 296 1.46 -18.01 -24.73
CA ALA A 296 2.40 -18.03 -25.85
C ALA A 296 2.94 -19.42 -26.18
N ASN A 297 2.54 -20.47 -25.46
CA ASN A 297 2.94 -21.84 -25.74
C ASN A 297 1.76 -22.79 -25.49
N GLU A 298 1.59 -23.80 -26.35
CA GLU A 298 0.47 -24.75 -26.25
C GLU A 298 0.47 -25.53 -24.94
N THR A 299 1.66 -25.86 -24.43
CA THR A 299 1.84 -26.71 -23.25
C THR A 299 1.94 -25.91 -21.95
N PHE A 300 1.98 -24.57 -22.00
CA PHE A 300 2.05 -23.71 -20.83
C PHE A 300 0.96 -22.64 -20.86
N ASP A 301 0.01 -22.75 -19.93
CA ASP A 301 -1.00 -21.76 -19.63
C ASP A 301 -0.74 -21.19 -18.22
N GLU A 302 -0.35 -19.92 -18.12
CA GLU A 302 -0.08 -19.25 -16.84
C GLU A 302 -1.27 -19.35 -15.90
N LYS A 303 -2.49 -19.24 -16.43
CA LYS A 303 -3.69 -19.24 -15.61
C LYS A 303 -3.93 -20.59 -14.96
N SER A 304 -3.82 -21.67 -15.74
CA SER A 304 -3.83 -23.04 -15.22
C SER A 304 -2.75 -23.26 -14.17
N TYR A 305 -1.52 -22.79 -14.45
CA TYR A 305 -0.39 -22.93 -13.54
C TYR A 305 -0.61 -22.16 -12.22
N ARG A 306 -1.06 -20.91 -12.30
CA ARG A 306 -1.43 -20.08 -11.14
C ARG A 306 -2.57 -20.72 -10.33
N TYR A 307 -3.58 -21.27 -11.00
CA TYR A 307 -4.71 -21.91 -10.34
C TYR A 307 -4.34 -23.18 -9.60
N GLN A 308 -3.39 -23.95 -10.13
CA GLN A 308 -2.96 -25.19 -9.53
C GLN A 308 -2.15 -24.98 -8.23
N TYR A 309 -1.35 -23.92 -8.17
CA TYR A 309 -0.28 -23.80 -7.17
C TYR A 309 -0.50 -22.66 -6.17
N GLN A 310 -1.00 -23.02 -4.98
CA GLN A 310 -1.27 -22.11 -3.87
C GLN A 310 -0.01 -21.36 -3.40
N ASP A 311 1.13 -22.03 -3.37
CA ASP A 311 2.44 -21.46 -3.00
C ASP A 311 2.83 -20.29 -3.91
N LEU A 312 2.58 -20.43 -5.22
CA LEU A 312 2.88 -19.38 -6.18
C LEU A 312 1.91 -18.22 -6.06
N ARG A 313 0.62 -18.47 -5.78
CA ARG A 313 -0.36 -17.39 -5.53
C ARG A 313 -0.02 -16.57 -4.30
N LEU A 314 0.43 -17.22 -3.23
CA LEU A 314 0.95 -16.54 -2.05
C LEU A 314 2.21 -15.71 -2.36
N ALA A 315 3.12 -16.25 -3.16
CA ALA A 315 4.38 -15.58 -3.47
C ALA A 315 4.19 -14.40 -4.44
N TYR A 316 3.40 -14.56 -5.48
CA TYR A 316 3.39 -13.65 -6.63
C TYR A 316 2.12 -12.82 -6.78
N THR A 317 1.01 -13.27 -6.19
CA THR A 317 -0.30 -12.60 -6.28
C THR A 317 -0.65 -12.29 -7.76
N ASN A 318 -0.79 -11.01 -8.12
CA ASN A 318 -1.12 -10.51 -9.46
C ASN A 318 0.12 -10.18 -10.34
N ARG A 319 1.32 -10.58 -9.90
CA ARG A 319 2.56 -10.42 -10.67
C ARG A 319 2.71 -11.56 -11.67
N HIS A 320 1.88 -11.57 -12.71
CA HIS A 320 1.78 -12.65 -13.70
C HIS A 320 3.14 -13.05 -14.31
N ALA A 321 4.01 -12.09 -14.64
CA ALA A 321 5.34 -12.36 -15.17
C ALA A 321 6.21 -13.27 -14.27
N GLU A 322 5.99 -13.26 -12.95
CA GLU A 322 6.76 -14.11 -12.02
C GLU A 322 6.37 -15.59 -12.13
N TYR A 323 5.13 -15.93 -12.51
CA TYR A 323 4.72 -17.32 -12.74
C TYR A 323 5.45 -17.94 -13.94
N TYR A 324 5.60 -17.17 -15.04
CA TYR A 324 6.38 -17.59 -16.20
C TYR A 324 7.85 -17.82 -15.84
N LYS A 325 8.47 -16.85 -15.14
CA LYS A 325 9.87 -16.97 -14.69
C LYS A 325 10.07 -18.15 -13.76
N HIS A 326 9.14 -18.36 -12.82
CA HIS A 326 9.17 -19.49 -11.89
C HIS A 326 9.14 -20.82 -12.64
N TYR A 327 8.26 -20.98 -13.62
CA TYR A 327 8.20 -22.21 -14.41
C TYR A 327 9.50 -22.46 -15.19
N ILE A 328 10.05 -21.43 -15.84
CA ILE A 328 11.28 -21.55 -16.62
C ILE A 328 12.46 -22.01 -15.75
N LYS A 329 12.58 -21.42 -14.54
CA LYS A 329 13.70 -21.63 -13.62
C LYS A 329 13.56 -22.91 -12.78
N TYR A 330 12.34 -23.24 -12.34
CA TYR A 330 12.09 -24.30 -11.37
C TYR A 330 10.97 -25.25 -11.80
N GLY A 331 9.78 -24.71 -12.10
CA GLY A 331 8.57 -25.53 -12.27
C GLY A 331 8.66 -26.61 -13.33
N CYS A 332 9.40 -26.37 -14.41
CA CYS A 332 9.66 -27.37 -15.44
C CYS A 332 10.50 -28.55 -14.92
N ALA A 333 11.52 -28.29 -14.10
CA ALA A 333 12.34 -29.35 -13.50
C ALA A 333 11.59 -30.09 -12.38
N GLU A 334 10.69 -29.41 -11.70
CA GLU A 334 9.80 -29.97 -10.67
C GLU A 334 8.66 -30.83 -11.26
N GLY A 335 8.47 -30.81 -12.58
CA GLY A 335 7.36 -31.52 -13.24
C GLY A 335 5.98 -30.95 -12.92
N ARG A 336 5.89 -29.64 -12.67
CA ARG A 336 4.62 -28.99 -12.33
C ARG A 336 3.65 -29.00 -13.53
N GLN A 337 2.36 -29.24 -13.25
CA GLN A 337 1.26 -29.20 -14.21
C GLN A 337 0.99 -27.76 -14.67
N THR A 338 0.95 -27.54 -15.97
CA THR A 338 0.94 -26.20 -16.58
C THR A 338 -0.28 -25.93 -17.45
N SER A 339 -1.23 -26.86 -17.50
CA SER A 339 -2.45 -26.75 -18.30
C SER A 339 -3.58 -27.58 -17.69
N GLY A 340 -4.82 -27.29 -18.10
CA GLY A 340 -6.01 -28.07 -17.75
C GLY A 340 -6.68 -27.72 -16.41
N THR A 341 -6.08 -26.86 -15.59
CA THR A 341 -6.68 -26.43 -14.32
C THR A 341 -7.56 -25.20 -14.55
N THR A 342 -8.88 -25.37 -14.45
CA THR A 342 -9.86 -24.32 -14.75
C THR A 342 -10.41 -23.59 -13.52
N GLU A 343 -10.15 -24.10 -12.32
CA GLU A 343 -10.53 -23.49 -11.05
C GLU A 343 -9.37 -23.49 -10.06
N LEU A 344 -9.35 -22.47 -9.18
CA LEU A 344 -8.37 -22.36 -8.10
C LEU A 344 -8.38 -23.61 -7.22
N GLN A 345 -7.23 -24.27 -7.12
CA GLN A 345 -7.00 -25.40 -6.23
C GLN A 345 -6.45 -24.92 -4.89
N ASN A 346 -6.93 -25.49 -3.79
CA ASN A 346 -6.49 -25.16 -2.43
C ASN A 346 -6.59 -23.65 -2.16
N ILE A 347 -7.82 -23.11 -2.13
CA ILE A 347 -8.08 -21.69 -1.83
C ILE A 347 -7.33 -21.26 -0.56
N ILE A 348 -6.68 -20.10 -0.62
CA ILE A 348 -5.93 -19.56 0.52
C ILE A 348 -6.89 -19.04 1.60
N THR A 349 -6.91 -19.71 2.74
CA THR A 349 -7.65 -19.28 3.96
C THR A 349 -6.72 -18.97 5.13
N LYS A 350 -5.41 -19.19 4.97
CA LYS A 350 -4.41 -19.07 6.03
C LYS A 350 -3.58 -17.80 5.85
N ILE A 351 -3.38 -17.08 6.96
CA ILE A 351 -2.42 -15.97 7.03
C ILE A 351 -1.72 -16.02 8.39
N ASN A 352 -0.40 -15.85 8.41
CA ASN A 352 0.44 -15.95 9.61
C ASN A 352 0.21 -17.24 10.43
N GLY A 353 0.03 -18.37 9.75
CA GLY A 353 -0.21 -19.68 10.39
C GLY A 353 -1.63 -19.90 10.93
N VAL A 354 -2.50 -18.89 10.89
CA VAL A 354 -3.88 -18.96 11.39
C VAL A 354 -4.83 -19.27 10.23
N ASP A 355 -5.69 -20.27 10.40
CA ASP A 355 -6.73 -20.61 9.43
C ASP A 355 -8.04 -19.87 9.70
N TYR A 356 -8.41 -18.99 8.77
CA TYR A 356 -9.62 -18.17 8.86
C TYR A 356 -10.84 -18.79 8.19
N SER A 357 -10.77 -20.04 7.71
CA SER A 357 -11.90 -20.73 7.05
C SER A 357 -13.23 -20.69 7.83
N LYS A 358 -13.18 -20.64 9.17
CA LYS A 358 -14.36 -20.49 10.05
C LYS A 358 -15.11 -19.16 9.88
N VAL A 359 -14.44 -18.11 9.40
CA VAL A 359 -14.99 -16.74 9.26
C VAL A 359 -14.81 -16.15 7.86
N TYR A 360 -14.18 -16.89 6.95
CA TYR A 360 -13.81 -16.43 5.62
C TYR A 360 -14.02 -17.52 4.57
N ASP A 361 -14.65 -17.15 3.46
CA ASP A 361 -14.73 -17.93 2.24
C ASP A 361 -14.47 -16.98 1.05
N PHE A 362 -13.48 -17.30 0.21
CA PHE A 362 -13.06 -16.43 -0.88
C PHE A 362 -14.19 -16.09 -1.85
N LYS A 363 -14.94 -17.10 -2.29
CA LYS A 363 -16.01 -16.93 -3.29
C LYS A 363 -17.14 -16.08 -2.70
N TYR A 364 -17.54 -16.35 -1.46
CA TYR A 364 -18.53 -15.53 -0.73
C TYR A 364 -18.05 -14.09 -0.61
N TYR A 365 -16.83 -13.90 -0.12
CA TYR A 365 -16.29 -12.58 0.19
C TYR A 365 -16.18 -11.69 -1.04
N ILE A 366 -15.62 -12.20 -2.13
CA ILE A 366 -15.51 -11.46 -3.40
C ILE A 366 -16.88 -11.15 -3.99
N ASN A 367 -17.80 -12.13 -4.02
CA ASN A 367 -19.14 -11.91 -4.59
C ASN A 367 -20.00 -10.97 -3.73
N ARG A 368 -19.76 -10.91 -2.42
CA ARG A 368 -20.49 -10.06 -1.48
C ARG A 368 -20.10 -8.58 -1.60
N TYR A 369 -18.88 -8.30 -2.05
CA TYR A 369 -18.26 -6.97 -2.05
C TYR A 369 -17.79 -6.57 -3.46
N PRO A 370 -18.63 -5.84 -4.23
CA PRO A 370 -18.32 -5.45 -5.61
C PRO A 370 -17.03 -4.63 -5.77
N ASP A 371 -16.65 -3.86 -4.75
CA ASP A 371 -15.39 -3.12 -4.71
C ASP A 371 -14.17 -4.06 -4.72
N LEU A 372 -14.25 -5.20 -4.02
CA LEU A 372 -13.19 -6.20 -3.99
C LEU A 372 -13.17 -7.03 -5.26
N GLN A 373 -14.34 -7.40 -5.80
CA GLN A 373 -14.42 -8.06 -7.10
C GLN A 373 -13.82 -7.18 -8.21
N LYS A 374 -14.03 -5.86 -8.15
CA LYS A 374 -13.40 -4.93 -9.10
C LYS A 374 -11.89 -4.83 -8.90
N ALA A 375 -11.40 -4.89 -7.66
CA ALA A 375 -9.98 -4.74 -7.34
C ALA A 375 -9.16 -6.02 -7.62
N PHE A 376 -9.73 -7.19 -7.33
CA PHE A 376 -9.02 -8.47 -7.29
C PHE A 376 -9.55 -9.49 -8.31
N GLY A 377 -10.65 -9.19 -9.00
CA GLY A 377 -11.29 -10.15 -9.90
C GLY A 377 -11.94 -11.31 -9.15
N LEU A 378 -12.02 -12.46 -9.81
CA LEU A 378 -12.66 -13.67 -9.30
C LEU A 378 -11.64 -14.77 -8.92
N ASP A 379 -10.35 -14.48 -9.03
CA ASP A 379 -9.30 -15.50 -9.03
C ASP A 379 -7.99 -15.08 -8.33
N ASP A 380 -8.00 -13.98 -7.56
CA ASP A 380 -6.91 -13.58 -6.67
C ASP A 380 -7.28 -13.80 -5.19
N ASP A 381 -7.26 -15.08 -4.79
CA ASP A 381 -7.53 -15.50 -3.41
C ASP A 381 -6.51 -14.97 -2.40
N ALA A 382 -5.25 -14.83 -2.82
CA ALA A 382 -4.15 -14.30 -2.00
C ALA A 382 -4.39 -12.83 -1.59
N SER A 383 -4.73 -11.95 -2.54
CA SER A 383 -5.01 -10.54 -2.22
C SER A 383 -6.30 -10.40 -1.40
N ALA A 384 -7.30 -11.24 -1.66
CA ALA A 384 -8.59 -11.18 -0.98
C ALA A 384 -8.49 -11.55 0.52
N ILE A 385 -7.78 -12.62 0.88
CA ILE A 385 -7.58 -12.99 2.29
C ILE A 385 -6.72 -11.94 3.01
N LYS A 386 -5.69 -11.40 2.34
CA LYS A 386 -4.87 -10.32 2.88
C LYS A 386 -5.71 -9.09 3.20
N HIS A 387 -6.57 -8.67 2.27
CA HIS A 387 -7.52 -7.58 2.53
C HIS A 387 -8.45 -7.92 3.71
N PHE A 388 -9.03 -9.12 3.76
CA PHE A 388 -9.92 -9.50 4.85
C PHE A 388 -9.25 -9.34 6.23
N PHE A 389 -8.00 -9.80 6.35
CA PHE A 389 -7.21 -9.70 7.57
C PHE A 389 -6.79 -8.25 7.92
N GLU A 390 -6.27 -7.50 6.94
CA GLU A 390 -5.72 -6.17 7.19
C GLU A 390 -6.83 -5.13 7.42
N HIS A 391 -7.91 -5.21 6.63
CA HIS A 391 -8.97 -4.20 6.58
C HIS A 391 -10.37 -4.77 6.85
N GLY A 392 -10.73 -5.88 6.21
CA GLY A 392 -12.10 -6.40 6.21
C GLY A 392 -12.67 -6.66 7.60
N MET A 393 -11.87 -7.24 8.51
CA MET A 393 -12.29 -7.47 9.90
C MET A 393 -12.57 -6.18 10.66
N GLN A 394 -11.77 -5.12 10.46
CA GLN A 394 -11.98 -3.82 11.11
C GLN A 394 -13.19 -3.09 10.52
N GLU A 395 -13.39 -3.23 9.21
CA GLU A 395 -14.55 -2.73 8.47
C GLU A 395 -15.83 -3.52 8.74
N GLN A 396 -15.76 -4.57 9.57
CA GLN A 396 -16.89 -5.44 9.94
C GLN A 396 -17.47 -6.18 8.73
N ARG A 397 -16.62 -6.49 7.75
CA ARG A 397 -17.03 -7.22 6.56
C ARG A 397 -17.31 -8.68 6.89
N ARG A 398 -18.39 -9.20 6.35
CA ARG A 398 -18.82 -10.58 6.47
C ARG A 398 -17.98 -11.44 5.52
N GLY A 399 -17.06 -12.22 6.08
CA GLY A 399 -16.12 -13.04 5.32
C GLY A 399 -16.74 -14.32 4.77
N ASN A 400 -17.79 -14.85 5.41
CA ASN A 400 -18.53 -16.03 4.94
C ASN A 400 -20.02 -15.95 5.30
N GLU A 401 -20.79 -16.94 4.85
CA GLU A 401 -22.24 -16.97 5.09
C GLU A 401 -22.63 -17.20 6.55
N THR A 402 -21.80 -17.88 7.35
CA THR A 402 -22.22 -18.34 8.69
C THR A 402 -21.78 -17.42 9.84
N PHE A 403 -20.81 -16.52 9.61
CA PHE A 403 -20.28 -15.63 10.64
C PHE A 403 -20.60 -14.16 10.38
N ASP A 404 -21.46 -13.56 11.20
CA ASP A 404 -21.70 -12.12 11.25
C ASP A 404 -21.13 -11.53 12.55
N VAL A 405 -20.04 -10.78 12.42
CA VAL A 405 -19.34 -10.19 13.57
C VAL A 405 -20.22 -9.24 14.39
N ARG A 406 -21.20 -8.56 13.77
CA ARG A 406 -22.11 -7.66 14.50
C ARG A 406 -23.06 -8.47 15.35
N SER A 407 -23.67 -9.51 14.78
CA SER A 407 -24.51 -10.44 15.53
C SER A 407 -23.73 -11.06 16.70
N TYR A 408 -22.50 -11.48 16.44
CA TYR A 408 -21.62 -12.06 17.46
C TYR A 408 -21.30 -11.08 18.60
N ARG A 409 -20.94 -9.84 18.28
CA ARG A 409 -20.73 -8.76 19.27
C ARG A 409 -22.01 -8.45 20.05
N TYR A 410 -23.15 -8.40 19.39
CA TYR A 410 -24.43 -8.09 20.03
C TYR A 410 -24.90 -9.16 21.00
N GLN A 411 -24.61 -10.42 20.70
CA GLN A 411 -25.00 -11.54 21.57
C GLN A 411 -24.19 -11.58 22.87
N TYR A 412 -22.88 -11.37 22.79
CA TYR A 412 -21.95 -11.77 23.87
C TYR A 412 -21.40 -10.59 24.66
N ARG A 413 -21.99 -10.34 25.85
CA ARG A 413 -21.58 -9.26 26.76
C ARG A 413 -20.15 -9.42 27.28
N ASP A 414 -19.72 -10.65 27.54
CA ASP A 414 -18.35 -10.97 27.97
C ASP A 414 -17.32 -10.50 26.92
N LEU A 415 -17.59 -10.72 25.64
CA LEU A 415 -16.72 -10.24 24.56
C LEU A 415 -16.77 -8.72 24.43
N ARG A 416 -17.94 -8.08 24.62
CA ARG A 416 -18.02 -6.62 24.66
C ARG A 416 -17.23 -6.02 25.80
N ALA A 417 -17.27 -6.65 26.97
CA ALA A 417 -16.47 -6.24 28.13
C ALA A 417 -14.97 -6.25 27.80
N ALA A 418 -14.49 -7.32 27.14
CA ALA A 418 -13.09 -7.50 26.82
C ALA A 418 -12.61 -6.68 25.60
N TYR A 419 -13.38 -6.66 24.52
CA TYR A 419 -12.92 -6.20 23.21
C TYR A 419 -13.52 -4.87 22.78
N ARG A 420 -14.64 -4.46 23.37
CA ARG A 420 -15.34 -3.19 23.05
C ARG A 420 -15.57 -3.07 21.55
N ASN A 421 -14.93 -2.11 20.88
CA ASN A 421 -15.05 -1.86 19.43
C ASN A 421 -13.88 -2.46 18.59
N ASN A 422 -13.02 -3.28 19.19
CA ASN A 422 -11.96 -3.97 18.46
C ASN A 422 -12.53 -5.19 17.73
N TYR A 423 -13.10 -4.95 16.54
CA TYR A 423 -13.76 -5.99 15.75
C TYR A 423 -12.83 -7.16 15.37
N LYS A 424 -11.54 -6.91 15.12
CA LYS A 424 -10.56 -7.96 14.83
C LYS A 424 -10.50 -9.03 15.93
N LEU A 425 -10.61 -8.64 17.20
CA LEU A 425 -10.61 -9.58 18.32
C LEU A 425 -11.84 -10.49 18.34
N TYR A 426 -13.00 -10.04 17.85
CA TYR A 426 -14.19 -10.90 17.75
C TYR A 426 -14.02 -12.01 16.70
N TYR A 427 -13.42 -11.69 15.53
CA TYR A 427 -13.09 -12.71 14.53
C TYR A 427 -12.08 -13.71 15.09
N ARG A 428 -10.99 -13.22 15.71
CA ARG A 428 -9.96 -14.08 16.33
C ARG A 428 -10.57 -14.97 17.41
N HIS A 429 -11.38 -14.40 18.31
CA HIS A 429 -12.04 -15.17 19.36
C HIS A 429 -12.88 -16.30 18.78
N TYR A 430 -13.66 -16.06 17.73
CA TYR A 430 -14.45 -17.13 17.12
C TYR A 430 -13.58 -18.22 16.46
N VAL A 431 -12.51 -17.83 15.75
CA VAL A 431 -11.57 -18.76 15.13
C VAL A 431 -10.92 -19.68 16.15
N TYR A 432 -10.44 -19.14 17.28
CA TYR A 432 -9.72 -19.89 18.30
C TYR A 432 -10.65 -20.64 19.28
N ASN A 433 -11.72 -19.99 19.75
CA ASN A 433 -12.53 -20.50 20.88
C ASN A 433 -14.01 -20.59 20.54
N GLY A 434 -14.59 -19.50 20.00
CA GLY A 434 -16.03 -19.37 19.87
C GLY A 434 -16.73 -20.45 19.05
N ALA A 435 -16.07 -20.98 18.02
CA ALA A 435 -16.58 -22.12 17.26
C ALA A 435 -16.64 -23.41 18.10
N ALA A 436 -15.63 -23.68 18.92
CA ALA A 436 -15.60 -24.84 19.81
C ALA A 436 -16.60 -24.70 20.97
N GLU A 437 -16.85 -23.47 21.41
CA GLU A 437 -17.86 -23.14 22.41
C GLU A 437 -19.30 -23.20 21.88
N GLY A 438 -19.50 -23.41 20.57
CA GLY A 438 -20.83 -23.44 19.95
C GLY A 438 -21.56 -22.09 20.01
N ARG A 439 -20.82 -20.98 20.02
CA ARG A 439 -21.43 -19.64 20.13
C ARG A 439 -22.25 -19.29 18.87
N ASN A 440 -23.40 -18.65 19.07
CA ASN A 440 -24.26 -18.14 18.01
C ASN A 440 -23.59 -16.95 17.27
N THR A 441 -23.48 -17.05 15.95
CA THR A 441 -22.76 -16.10 15.10
C THR A 441 -23.65 -15.28 14.19
N SER A 442 -24.98 -15.44 14.25
CA SER A 442 -25.89 -14.77 13.31
C SER A 442 -27.29 -14.54 13.88
N GLY A 443 -28.07 -13.71 13.21
CA GLY A 443 -29.49 -13.47 13.52
C GLY A 443 -29.75 -12.53 14.70
N VAL A 444 -28.71 -12.00 15.35
CA VAL A 444 -28.84 -11.11 16.51
C VAL A 444 -28.74 -9.67 16.04
N THR A 445 -29.88 -8.99 15.92
CA THR A 445 -29.96 -7.62 15.38
C THR A 445 -29.99 -6.54 16.44
N LYS A 446 -30.14 -6.93 17.71
CA LYS A 446 -30.20 -6.04 18.87
C LYS A 446 -29.21 -6.53 19.93
N LEU A 447 -28.56 -5.57 20.58
CA LEU A 447 -27.66 -5.80 21.70
C LEU A 447 -28.33 -6.57 22.85
N GLN A 448 -27.80 -7.73 23.20
CA GLN A 448 -28.33 -8.57 24.28
C GLN A 448 -27.67 -8.18 25.60
N ASN A 449 -28.49 -7.96 26.65
CA ASN A 449 -28.05 -7.60 28.00
C ASN A 449 -27.07 -6.41 28.05
N PRO A 450 -27.48 -5.20 27.62
CA PRO A 450 -26.62 -4.01 27.70
C PRO A 450 -26.16 -3.75 29.15
N VAL A 451 -24.94 -3.23 29.31
CA VAL A 451 -24.39 -2.93 30.64
C VAL A 451 -25.14 -1.78 31.32
N THR A 452 -25.36 -1.90 32.64
CA THR A 452 -26.01 -0.87 33.48
C THR A 452 -25.20 -0.46 34.71
N VAL A 453 -24.12 -1.18 35.02
CA VAL A 453 -23.31 -0.94 36.22
C VAL A 453 -22.12 -0.03 35.89
N TYR A 454 -22.13 1.18 36.44
CA TYR A 454 -21.07 2.17 36.26
C TYR A 454 -20.30 2.36 37.57
N LYS A 455 -18.98 2.09 37.56
CA LYS A 455 -18.11 2.16 38.77
C LYS A 455 -18.69 1.46 40.01
N GLY A 456 -19.30 0.29 39.82
CA GLY A 456 -19.92 -0.49 40.90
C GLY A 456 -21.29 -0.01 41.35
N VAL A 457 -21.85 1.04 40.73
CA VAL A 457 -23.21 1.53 40.98
C VAL A 457 -24.13 1.05 39.88
N ASP A 458 -25.20 0.31 40.24
CA ASP A 458 -26.22 -0.09 39.27
C ASP A 458 -27.11 1.10 38.88
N LEU A 459 -27.03 1.48 37.60
CA LEU A 459 -27.84 2.54 37.01
C LEU A 459 -29.07 2.01 36.29
N SER A 460 -29.34 0.70 36.31
CA SER A 460 -30.54 0.12 35.69
C SER A 460 -31.88 0.78 36.08
N PRO A 461 -32.06 1.37 37.28
CA PRO A 461 -33.29 2.09 37.61
C PRO A 461 -33.52 3.36 36.76
N ILE A 462 -32.45 4.00 36.27
CA ILE A 462 -32.49 5.31 35.59
C ILE A 462 -31.86 5.31 34.19
N TYR A 463 -31.24 4.21 33.78
CA TYR A 463 -30.54 4.05 32.51
C TYR A 463 -31.10 2.86 31.74
N ASP A 464 -31.44 3.09 30.46
CA ASP A 464 -31.74 2.08 29.46
C ASP A 464 -30.95 2.43 28.19
N TYR A 465 -30.12 1.48 27.72
CA TYR A 465 -29.24 1.70 26.57
C TYR A 465 -30.02 2.13 25.32
N TYR A 466 -31.16 1.48 25.04
CA TYR A 466 -31.94 1.76 23.83
C TYR A 466 -32.63 3.11 23.91
N TYR A 467 -33.17 3.45 25.07
CA TYR A 467 -33.77 4.76 25.30
C TYR A 467 -32.71 5.86 25.15
N TYR A 468 -31.55 5.69 25.80
CA TYR A 468 -30.49 6.69 25.79
C TYR A 468 -29.89 6.90 24.40
N SER A 469 -29.57 5.82 23.69
CA SER A 469 -29.10 5.87 22.30
C SER A 469 -30.13 6.51 21.36
N THR A 470 -31.42 6.19 21.51
CA THR A 470 -32.48 6.76 20.68
C THR A 470 -32.70 8.26 20.94
N LYS A 471 -32.61 8.69 22.21
CA LYS A 471 -32.81 10.10 22.58
C LYS A 471 -31.61 10.98 22.28
N HIS A 472 -30.42 10.39 22.15
CA HIS A 472 -29.16 11.09 21.88
C HIS A 472 -28.45 10.51 20.64
N PRO A 473 -29.05 10.63 19.44
CA PRO A 473 -28.47 10.09 18.21
C PRO A 473 -27.12 10.74 17.85
N ASP A 474 -26.87 11.95 18.35
CA ASP A 474 -25.58 12.64 18.25
C ASP A 474 -24.46 11.90 18.99
N LEU A 475 -24.77 11.26 20.13
CA LEU A 475 -23.81 10.44 20.87
C LEU A 475 -23.50 9.14 20.12
N ILE A 476 -24.50 8.47 19.54
CA ILE A 476 -24.26 7.27 18.71
C ILE A 476 -23.37 7.61 17.52
N LYS A 477 -23.61 8.74 16.86
CA LYS A 477 -22.75 9.21 15.77
C LYS A 477 -21.31 9.50 16.22
N ALA A 478 -21.13 9.92 17.47
CA ALA A 478 -19.83 10.33 18.00
C ALA A 478 -19.03 9.19 18.65
N LEU A 479 -19.71 8.30 19.37
CA LEU A 479 -19.13 7.29 20.25
C LEU A 479 -19.33 5.87 19.71
N GLY A 480 -20.16 5.71 18.68
CA GLY A 480 -20.59 4.42 18.18
C GLY A 480 -21.70 3.80 19.03
N ASP A 481 -21.87 2.49 18.88
CA ASP A 481 -22.91 1.66 19.49
C ASP A 481 -22.35 0.78 20.63
N ASP A 482 -21.31 1.23 21.32
CA ASP A 482 -20.72 0.54 22.49
C ASP A 482 -21.51 0.88 23.75
N ASP A 483 -22.17 -0.12 24.34
CA ASP A 483 -23.00 0.04 25.53
C ASP A 483 -22.22 0.54 26.73
N TYR A 484 -20.98 0.09 26.88
CA TYR A 484 -20.13 0.58 27.96
C TYR A 484 -19.75 2.05 27.76
N THR A 485 -19.40 2.47 26.55
CA THR A 485 -19.05 3.88 26.27
C THR A 485 -20.26 4.80 26.48
N LEU A 486 -21.47 4.35 26.12
CA LEU A 486 -22.69 5.10 26.38
C LEU A 486 -23.03 5.16 27.87
N LEU A 487 -22.80 4.08 28.61
CA LEU A 487 -22.98 4.05 30.06
C LEU A 487 -21.96 4.96 30.76
N ASP A 488 -20.69 4.92 30.36
CA ASP A 488 -19.63 5.79 30.88
C ASP A 488 -19.97 7.26 30.66
N HIS A 489 -20.48 7.61 29.47
CA HIS A 489 -20.97 8.96 29.19
C HIS A 489 -22.13 9.35 30.12
N PHE A 490 -23.15 8.50 30.27
CA PHE A 490 -24.29 8.80 31.12
C PHE A 490 -23.89 8.95 32.59
N GLY A 491 -23.21 7.95 33.16
CA GLY A 491 -22.81 7.94 34.56
C GLY A 491 -21.77 9.02 34.91
N GLY A 492 -20.93 9.42 33.95
CA GLY A 492 -19.94 10.48 34.12
C GLY A 492 -20.51 11.89 33.97
N VAL A 493 -21.09 12.20 32.82
CA VAL A 493 -21.48 13.59 32.45
C VAL A 493 -22.99 13.72 32.25
N GLY A 494 -23.61 12.73 31.59
CA GLY A 494 -25.02 12.81 31.22
C GLY A 494 -25.95 12.99 32.42
N ILE A 495 -25.69 12.31 33.54
CA ILE A 495 -26.46 12.42 34.78
C ILE A 495 -26.27 13.78 35.47
N VAL A 496 -25.09 14.38 35.34
CA VAL A 496 -24.79 15.73 35.86
C VAL A 496 -25.55 16.79 35.08
N GLU A 497 -25.57 16.66 33.75
CA GLU A 497 -26.32 17.52 32.82
C GLU A 497 -27.84 17.37 32.92
N GLY A 498 -28.35 16.42 33.72
CA GLY A 498 -29.78 16.18 33.84
C GLY A 498 -30.39 15.42 32.65
N ARG A 499 -29.57 14.71 31.86
CA ARG A 499 -30.07 13.91 30.74
C ARG A 499 -30.94 12.77 31.27
N VAL A 500 -32.02 12.50 30.54
CA VAL A 500 -32.95 11.40 30.82
C VAL A 500 -32.52 10.19 29.99
N ALA A 501 -32.17 9.09 30.66
CA ALA A 501 -31.74 7.85 30.02
C ALA A 501 -32.76 6.71 30.10
N LYS A 502 -33.97 6.97 30.63
CA LYS A 502 -35.06 5.99 30.70
C LYS A 502 -36.42 6.69 30.69
N ALA A 503 -37.43 6.14 30.01
CA ALA A 503 -38.74 6.79 29.84
C ALA A 503 -39.51 7.00 31.14
N ASN A 504 -39.47 6.00 32.03
CA ASN A 504 -40.27 5.93 33.26
C ASN A 504 -39.33 5.69 34.46
N TYR A 505 -38.49 6.67 34.78
CA TYR A 505 -37.58 6.61 35.92
C TYR A 505 -38.17 7.37 37.13
N ASN A 506 -37.75 6.99 38.34
CA ASN A 506 -38.11 7.71 39.55
C ASN A 506 -37.15 8.92 39.75
N PRO A 507 -37.64 10.17 39.82
CA PRO A 507 -36.79 11.36 40.02
C PRO A 507 -35.98 11.37 41.32
N ASP A 508 -36.51 10.80 42.40
CA ASP A 508 -35.79 10.70 43.68
C ASP A 508 -34.65 9.69 43.56
N THR A 509 -34.87 8.56 42.88
CA THR A 509 -33.82 7.58 42.58
C THR A 509 -32.74 8.18 41.68
N TYR A 510 -33.13 8.99 40.69
CA TYR A 510 -32.17 9.72 39.86
C TYR A 510 -31.31 10.67 40.69
N SER A 511 -31.95 11.46 41.54
CA SER A 511 -31.26 12.42 42.41
C SER A 511 -30.32 11.72 43.38
N ALA A 512 -30.75 10.62 44.00
CA ALA A 512 -29.92 9.82 44.90
C ALA A 512 -28.73 9.15 44.20
N LEU A 513 -28.93 8.59 43.00
CA LEU A 513 -27.84 7.99 42.22
C LEU A 513 -26.88 9.05 41.66
N LYS A 514 -27.39 10.22 41.28
CA LYS A 514 -26.58 11.38 40.92
C LYS A 514 -25.71 11.81 42.10
N GLU A 515 -26.31 12.00 43.27
CA GLU A 515 -25.61 12.38 44.51
C GLU A 515 -24.57 11.32 44.91
N LYS A 516 -24.89 10.03 44.76
CA LYS A 516 -23.94 8.94 45.04
C LYS A 516 -22.72 8.95 44.12
N LEU A 517 -22.90 9.29 42.83
CA LEU A 517 -21.82 9.34 41.85
C LEU A 517 -21.08 10.68 41.85
N HIS A 518 -21.80 11.76 42.18
CA HIS A 518 -21.39 13.16 42.11
C HIS A 518 -21.95 13.89 43.33
N PRO A 519 -21.37 13.68 44.53
CA PRO A 519 -21.90 14.25 45.75
C PRO A 519 -21.87 15.77 45.71
N THR A 520 -23.00 16.38 46.03
CA THR A 520 -23.14 17.80 46.30
C THR A 520 -22.47 18.05 47.64
N PRO A 521 -21.37 18.82 47.69
CA PRO A 521 -20.75 19.10 48.97
C PRO A 521 -21.65 19.98 49.82
N VAL A 522 -21.58 19.72 51.12
CA VAL A 522 -22.40 20.35 52.15
C VAL A 522 -21.66 21.55 52.73
N ALA A 523 -22.41 22.56 53.19
CA ALA A 523 -21.90 23.81 53.80
C ALA A 523 -21.00 23.64 55.06
N SER A 524 -20.70 22.39 55.46
CA SER A 524 -19.70 22.03 56.47
C SER A 524 -18.38 21.52 55.87
N ASP A 525 -18.18 21.67 54.56
CA ASP A 525 -16.93 21.28 53.89
C ASP A 525 -15.74 22.04 54.51
N PRO A 526 -14.63 21.36 54.88
CA PRO A 526 -13.43 22.02 55.37
C PRO A 526 -12.94 23.18 54.48
N MET A 527 -13.17 23.11 53.17
CA MET A 527 -12.88 24.20 52.22
C MET A 527 -13.58 25.50 52.61
N TYR A 528 -14.81 25.45 53.12
CA TYR A 528 -15.54 26.64 53.55
C TYR A 528 -14.82 27.39 54.66
N TYR A 529 -14.34 26.67 55.68
CA TYR A 529 -13.61 27.28 56.80
C TYR A 529 -12.23 27.76 56.37
N ILE A 530 -11.53 26.99 55.53
CA ILE A 530 -10.23 27.37 54.98
C ILE A 530 -10.36 28.66 54.15
N ALA A 531 -11.42 28.78 53.34
CA ALA A 531 -11.67 29.96 52.50
C ALA A 531 -11.71 31.26 53.32
N GLN A 532 -12.29 31.24 54.53
CA GLN A 532 -12.41 32.43 55.39
C GLN A 532 -11.06 33.08 55.73
N GLY A 533 -9.97 32.30 55.75
CA GLY A 533 -8.63 32.77 56.06
C GLY A 533 -7.96 33.58 54.94
N TYR A 534 -8.45 33.48 53.71
CA TYR A 534 -7.80 34.05 52.53
C TYR A 534 -8.54 35.30 52.02
N SER A 535 -7.77 36.27 51.54
CA SER A 535 -8.28 37.43 50.79
C SER A 535 -8.11 37.18 49.29
N SER A 536 -9.00 37.75 48.49
CA SER A 536 -8.88 37.79 47.04
C SER A 536 -9.03 39.22 46.52
N PRO A 537 -8.26 39.64 45.50
CA PRO A 537 -8.45 40.92 44.82
C PRO A 537 -9.80 41.05 44.08
N SER A 538 -10.52 39.95 43.87
CA SER A 538 -11.83 39.94 43.23
C SER A 538 -12.92 39.49 44.20
N GLN A 539 -14.18 39.61 43.77
CA GLN A 539 -15.34 39.08 44.50
C GLN A 539 -15.42 37.55 44.53
N TYR A 540 -14.41 36.84 44.00
CA TYR A 540 -14.35 35.39 43.97
C TYR A 540 -13.08 34.88 44.66
N LEU A 541 -13.15 33.65 45.15
CA LEU A 541 -12.02 32.88 45.66
C LEU A 541 -12.17 31.43 45.18
N ILE A 542 -11.08 30.82 44.69
CA ILE A 542 -11.07 29.42 44.27
C ILE A 542 -10.18 28.62 45.21
N LEU A 543 -10.69 27.52 45.75
CA LEU A 543 -9.89 26.53 46.47
C LEU A 543 -9.82 25.24 45.64
N VAL A 544 -8.68 24.56 45.69
CA VAL A 544 -8.47 23.23 45.11
C VAL A 544 -7.93 22.31 46.20
N ASP A 545 -8.71 21.30 46.55
CA ASP A 545 -8.33 20.25 47.47
C ASP A 545 -7.90 19.03 46.67
N ARG A 546 -6.60 18.73 46.72
CA ARG A 546 -5.97 17.67 45.95
C ARG A 546 -6.13 16.29 46.59
N SER A 547 -6.32 16.19 47.91
CA SER A 547 -6.58 14.89 48.55
C SER A 547 -7.98 14.38 48.23
N ARG A 548 -8.93 15.29 48.00
CA ARG A 548 -10.30 14.95 47.60
C ARG A 548 -10.60 15.13 46.13
N HIS A 549 -9.64 15.62 45.34
CA HIS A 549 -9.80 15.91 43.91
C HIS A 549 -11.01 16.83 43.64
N GLN A 550 -11.09 17.92 44.40
CA GLN A 550 -12.23 18.83 44.40
C GLN A 550 -11.81 20.28 44.20
N VAL A 551 -12.69 21.06 43.57
CA VAL A 551 -12.59 22.50 43.44
C VAL A 551 -13.80 23.14 44.08
N GLY A 552 -13.57 24.18 44.87
CA GLY A 552 -14.60 25.02 45.47
C GLY A 552 -14.50 26.45 44.96
N ILE A 553 -15.64 27.02 44.61
CA ILE A 553 -15.80 28.41 44.19
C ILE A 553 -16.57 29.15 45.28
N PHE A 554 -16.03 30.28 45.70
CA PHE A 554 -16.62 31.15 46.71
C PHE A 554 -16.80 32.55 46.15
N SER A 555 -17.80 33.26 46.66
CA SER A 555 -18.09 34.65 46.36
C SER A 555 -18.21 35.49 47.64
N GLY A 556 -17.78 36.75 47.62
CA GLY A 556 -17.76 37.62 48.80
C GLY A 556 -16.39 38.21 49.08
N GLY A 557 -15.94 38.17 50.34
CA GLY A 557 -14.66 38.74 50.77
C GLY A 557 -14.11 38.05 52.02
N LYS A 558 -12.87 38.39 52.40
CA LYS A 558 -12.18 37.75 53.54
C LYS A 558 -13.04 37.77 54.81
N GLY A 559 -13.20 36.61 55.44
CA GLY A 559 -14.03 36.42 56.64
C GLY A 559 -15.54 36.39 56.40
N ASN A 560 -16.00 36.59 55.16
CA ASN A 560 -17.39 36.47 54.76
C ASN A 560 -17.50 35.92 53.33
N TRP A 561 -16.82 34.79 53.08
CA TRP A 561 -16.95 34.05 51.83
C TRP A 561 -18.20 33.17 51.88
N HIS A 562 -19.03 33.25 50.85
CA HIS A 562 -20.18 32.39 50.63
C HIS A 562 -19.86 31.37 49.54
N GLU A 563 -20.17 30.12 49.79
CA GLU A 563 -20.07 29.05 48.80
C GLU A 563 -20.93 29.35 47.57
N GLN A 564 -20.36 29.15 46.39
CA GLN A 564 -21.07 29.32 45.13
C GLN A 564 -21.19 28.01 44.35
N ASP A 565 -20.15 27.19 44.36
CA ASP A 565 -20.14 25.92 43.62
C ASP A 565 -19.01 25.03 44.13
N TYR A 566 -19.17 23.72 43.94
CA TYR A 566 -18.10 22.77 44.13
C TYR A 566 -18.27 21.61 43.16
N PHE A 567 -17.15 21.06 42.72
CA PHE A 567 -17.16 19.97 41.75
C PHE A 567 -15.85 19.19 41.78
N LEU A 568 -15.93 17.95 41.32
CA LEU A 568 -14.77 17.10 41.13
C LEU A 568 -13.84 17.68 40.05
N CYS A 569 -12.54 17.50 40.26
CA CYS A 569 -11.50 17.83 39.31
C CYS A 569 -10.58 16.63 39.04
N GLY A 570 -9.83 16.69 37.94
CA GLY A 570 -8.71 15.80 37.66
C GLY A 570 -7.41 16.59 37.82
N ASP A 571 -6.86 16.62 39.02
CA ASP A 571 -5.58 17.28 39.32
C ASP A 571 -4.39 16.38 38.94
N GLY A 572 -3.17 16.81 39.28
CA GLY A 572 -1.94 16.14 38.91
C GLY A 572 -1.76 14.81 39.61
N LYS A 573 -1.42 13.76 38.85
CA LYS A 573 -1.02 12.46 39.42
C LYS A 573 0.22 12.62 40.33
N ALA A 574 0.45 11.67 41.23
CA ALA A 574 1.55 11.73 42.20
C ALA A 574 2.94 12.00 41.56
N SER A 575 3.21 11.46 40.36
CA SER A 575 4.48 11.67 39.65
C SER A 575 4.60 13.03 38.95
N THR A 576 3.51 13.76 38.76
CA THR A 576 3.48 15.11 38.20
C THR A 576 2.39 15.94 38.89
N PRO A 577 2.59 16.28 40.18
CA PRO A 577 1.54 16.81 41.03
C PRO A 577 1.13 18.23 40.62
N THR A 578 -0.12 18.59 40.91
CA THR A 578 -0.54 19.99 40.85
C THR A 578 0.16 20.78 41.95
N VAL A 579 0.70 21.94 41.59
CA VAL A 579 1.43 22.79 42.53
C VAL A 579 0.53 23.27 43.67
N GLU A 580 1.03 23.22 44.91
CA GLU A 580 0.36 23.73 46.11
C GLU A 580 0.83 25.13 46.47
N GLY A 581 -0.05 25.89 47.12
CA GLY A 581 0.21 27.27 47.56
C GLY A 581 -0.91 28.24 47.18
N VAL A 582 -0.62 29.52 47.37
CA VAL A 582 -1.54 30.62 47.07
C VAL A 582 -1.11 31.30 45.79
N PHE A 583 -1.99 31.29 44.79
CA PHE A 583 -1.77 31.81 43.45
C PHE A 583 -2.87 32.77 43.04
N HIS A 584 -2.73 33.36 41.86
CA HIS A 584 -3.68 34.31 41.31
C HIS A 584 -3.91 33.97 39.85
N ILE A 585 -5.13 34.12 39.34
CA ILE A 585 -5.42 33.93 37.92
C ILE A 585 -4.60 34.94 37.11
N ILE A 586 -3.77 34.45 36.19
CA ILE A 586 -2.83 35.28 35.42
C ILE A 586 -3.42 35.70 34.08
N ASN A 587 -3.98 34.75 33.34
CA ASN A 587 -4.58 34.97 32.03
C ASN A 587 -5.51 33.83 31.65
N LYS A 588 -6.22 34.02 30.54
CA LYS A 588 -7.18 33.05 30.02
C LYS A 588 -7.02 32.86 28.52
N LYS A 589 -7.31 31.66 28.03
CA LYS A 589 -7.36 31.32 26.61
C LYS A 589 -8.58 30.43 26.30
N PRO A 590 -9.27 30.64 25.16
CA PRO A 590 -10.43 29.84 24.77
C PRO A 590 -10.12 28.34 24.69
N TYR A 591 -8.91 27.98 24.25
CA TYR A 591 -8.38 26.62 24.28
C TYR A 591 -6.85 26.61 24.16
N PHE A 592 -6.25 25.46 24.39
CA PHE A 592 -4.88 25.11 23.96
C PHE A 592 -4.80 23.62 23.62
N ASP A 593 -3.81 23.26 22.81
CA ASP A 593 -3.57 21.87 22.43
C ASP A 593 -2.44 21.27 23.29
N SER A 594 -2.62 20.03 23.74
CA SER A 594 -1.68 19.27 24.55
C SER A 594 -1.56 17.86 23.98
N GLY A 595 -0.42 17.57 23.36
CA GLY A 595 -0.23 16.38 22.54
C GLY A 595 -1.29 16.31 21.43
N SER A 596 -2.02 15.19 21.36
CA SER A 596 -3.12 14.97 20.41
C SER A 596 -4.49 15.38 20.94
N ALA A 597 -4.56 16.13 22.03
CA ALA A 597 -5.79 16.59 22.66
C ALA A 597 -5.93 18.13 22.63
N ARG A 598 -7.16 18.61 22.73
CA ARG A 598 -7.54 20.02 22.93
C ARG A 598 -8.18 20.20 24.30
N CYS A 599 -7.73 21.21 25.01
CA CYS A 599 -8.21 21.60 26.33
C CYS A 599 -8.92 22.95 26.21
N TRP A 600 -10.21 22.99 26.54
CA TRP A 600 -11.06 24.17 26.39
C TRP A 600 -11.10 25.01 27.66
N TYR A 601 -11.37 26.31 27.50
CA TYR A 601 -11.59 27.28 28.57
C TYR A 601 -10.45 27.33 29.59
N ALA A 602 -9.24 27.54 29.08
CA ALA A 602 -8.03 27.48 29.88
C ALA A 602 -7.85 28.77 30.69
N THR A 603 -7.73 28.62 32.01
CA THR A 603 -7.49 29.71 32.97
C THR A 603 -6.19 29.43 33.71
N ARG A 604 -5.16 30.24 33.43
CA ARG A 604 -3.80 30.03 33.95
C ARG A 604 -3.66 30.54 35.38
N ILE A 605 -3.02 29.72 36.22
CA ILE A 605 -2.82 29.98 37.65
C ILE A 605 -1.34 30.30 37.92
N TYR A 606 -0.43 29.44 37.46
CA TYR A 606 1.01 29.59 37.68
C TYR A 606 1.77 28.84 36.58
N ARG A 607 2.74 29.45 35.91
CA ARG A 607 3.53 28.81 34.83
C ARG A 607 2.66 27.96 33.86
N GLY A 608 2.89 26.65 33.82
CA GLY A 608 2.16 25.66 33.01
C GLY A 608 0.97 25.02 33.72
N TYR A 609 0.54 25.53 34.87
CA TYR A 609 -0.59 25.04 35.67
C TYR A 609 -1.84 25.87 35.36
N LEU A 610 -2.87 25.20 34.84
CA LEU A 610 -4.12 25.83 34.41
C LEU A 610 -5.33 25.03 34.92
N PHE A 611 -6.43 25.72 35.17
CA PHE A 611 -7.75 25.12 35.05
C PHE A 611 -8.10 24.99 33.57
N HIS A 612 -8.61 23.84 33.15
CA HIS A 612 -9.15 23.66 31.80
C HIS A 612 -10.15 22.50 31.77
N SER A 613 -10.91 22.36 30.68
CA SER A 613 -11.81 21.23 30.50
C SER A 613 -11.06 19.88 30.57
N VAL A 614 -11.79 18.79 30.76
CA VAL A 614 -11.31 17.44 30.40
C VAL A 614 -10.77 17.40 28.96
N LEU A 615 -10.04 16.34 28.59
CA LEU A 615 -9.36 16.31 27.29
C LEU A 615 -10.37 16.05 26.17
N TYR A 616 -10.35 16.88 25.13
CA TYR A 616 -11.14 16.69 23.91
C TYR A 616 -10.26 16.38 22.70
N SER A 617 -10.84 15.89 21.61
CA SER A 617 -10.18 15.85 20.31
C SER A 617 -9.97 17.26 19.76
N GLN A 618 -8.96 17.43 18.91
CA GLN A 618 -8.59 18.71 18.31
C GLN A 618 -9.56 19.14 17.20
N THR A 619 -10.81 19.37 17.57
CA THR A 619 -11.87 19.84 16.68
C THR A 619 -12.21 21.31 16.93
N PRO A 620 -12.87 22.02 15.99
CA PRO A 620 -13.31 23.40 16.20
C PRO A 620 -14.36 23.60 17.29
N THR A 621 -14.98 22.52 17.76
CA THR A 621 -15.95 22.52 18.86
C THR A 621 -15.61 21.44 19.88
N PRO A 622 -15.94 21.62 21.17
CA PRO A 622 -15.65 20.65 22.22
C PRO A 622 -16.64 19.48 22.21
N LYS A 623 -16.62 18.67 21.14
CA LYS A 623 -17.63 17.63 20.92
C LYS A 623 -17.20 16.23 21.36
N TYR A 624 -15.92 15.89 21.19
CA TYR A 624 -15.43 14.52 21.38
C TYR A 624 -14.46 14.45 22.55
N ILE A 625 -14.84 13.80 23.65
CA ILE A 625 -13.99 13.63 24.84
C ILE A 625 -12.98 12.50 24.59
N LYS A 626 -11.69 12.76 24.90
CA LYS A 626 -10.60 11.78 24.88
C LYS A 626 -10.32 11.17 26.25
N ASP A 627 -10.41 11.97 27.31
CA ASP A 627 -10.26 11.52 28.71
C ASP A 627 -11.11 12.43 29.60
N GLY A 628 -12.23 11.89 30.06
CA GLY A 628 -13.24 12.59 30.87
C GLY A 628 -13.13 12.33 32.38
N ARG A 629 -12.07 11.67 32.85
CA ARG A 629 -11.96 11.28 34.26
C ARG A 629 -11.80 12.50 35.16
N LEU A 630 -12.62 12.57 36.21
CA LEU A 630 -12.61 13.53 37.30
C LEU A 630 -12.70 12.76 38.64
N GLY A 631 -12.31 13.41 39.74
CA GLY A 631 -12.25 12.79 41.07
C GLY A 631 -11.02 11.91 41.27
N VAL A 632 -9.96 12.13 40.49
CA VAL A 632 -8.73 11.33 40.51
C VAL A 632 -7.55 12.14 39.98
N GLY A 633 -6.36 11.95 40.54
CA GLY A 633 -5.11 12.54 40.03
C GLY A 633 -4.69 11.92 38.69
N VAL A 634 -4.96 12.60 37.58
CA VAL A 634 -4.77 12.08 36.20
C VAL A 634 -3.99 13.02 35.29
N SER A 635 -3.74 14.25 35.72
CA SER A 635 -3.14 15.27 34.87
C SER A 635 -1.60 15.32 35.02
N HIS A 636 -0.95 16.05 34.12
CA HIS A 636 0.45 16.43 34.23
C HIS A 636 0.61 17.78 34.96
N GLY A 637 -0.10 17.94 36.08
CA GLY A 637 -0.07 19.12 36.95
C GLY A 637 -1.24 20.10 36.78
N CYS A 638 -1.94 20.14 35.65
CA CYS A 638 -3.13 20.99 35.50
C CYS A 638 -4.34 20.51 36.33
N VAL A 639 -5.36 21.35 36.47
CA VAL A 639 -6.64 20.97 37.11
C VAL A 639 -7.69 20.81 36.01
N ARG A 640 -8.03 19.56 35.67
CA ARG A 640 -9.05 19.24 34.66
C ARG A 640 -10.45 19.34 35.26
N LEU A 641 -11.39 19.92 34.54
CA LEU A 641 -12.75 20.17 35.00
C LEU A 641 -13.78 19.71 33.97
N ASP A 642 -15.02 19.48 34.42
CA ASP A 642 -16.16 19.46 33.51
C ASP A 642 -16.16 20.73 32.63
N ILE A 643 -16.58 20.59 31.37
CA ILE A 643 -16.45 21.69 30.41
C ILE A 643 -17.30 22.90 30.78
N ASN A 644 -18.48 22.70 31.37
CA ASN A 644 -19.34 23.80 31.77
C ASN A 644 -18.73 24.51 32.99
N LYS A 645 -18.12 23.76 33.91
CA LYS A 645 -17.39 24.34 35.06
C LYS A 645 -16.15 25.10 34.62
N ALA A 646 -15.35 24.55 33.70
CA ALA A 646 -14.19 25.23 33.10
C ALA A 646 -14.61 26.52 32.39
N LYS A 647 -15.68 26.45 31.58
CA LYS A 647 -16.25 27.61 30.88
C LYS A 647 -16.74 28.66 31.87
N TRP A 648 -17.43 28.24 32.92
CA TRP A 648 -17.97 29.16 33.92
C TRP A 648 -16.84 29.94 34.61
N ILE A 649 -15.76 29.27 35.04
CA ILE A 649 -14.58 29.95 35.57
C ILE A 649 -13.98 30.90 34.53
N TYR A 650 -13.86 30.46 33.29
CA TYR A 650 -13.31 31.24 32.19
C TYR A 650 -14.12 32.51 31.88
N ASP A 651 -15.45 32.44 31.93
CA ASP A 651 -16.32 33.58 31.64
C ASP A 651 -16.47 34.53 32.84
N ASN A 652 -16.59 33.99 34.06
CA ASN A 652 -17.10 34.77 35.21
C ASN A 652 -16.03 35.21 36.20
N VAL A 653 -14.93 34.45 36.38
CA VAL A 653 -13.97 34.70 37.46
C VAL A 653 -12.86 35.65 37.00
N PRO A 654 -12.71 36.88 37.52
CA PRO A 654 -11.75 37.85 36.99
C PRO A 654 -10.29 37.40 37.08
N ILE A 655 -9.45 37.90 36.16
CA ILE A 655 -7.99 37.84 36.28
C ILE A 655 -7.59 38.55 37.59
N GLY A 656 -6.60 37.99 38.30
CA GLY A 656 -6.20 38.45 39.63
C GLY A 656 -6.93 37.77 40.78
N THR A 657 -8.00 37.00 40.52
CA THR A 657 -8.68 36.19 41.56
C THR A 657 -7.70 35.23 42.22
N THR A 658 -7.72 35.18 43.55
CA THR A 658 -6.90 34.25 44.34
C THR A 658 -7.36 32.80 44.16
N VAL A 659 -6.38 31.91 44.01
CA VAL A 659 -6.52 30.46 43.89
C VAL A 659 -5.65 29.81 44.96
N VAL A 660 -6.25 29.04 45.87
CA VAL A 660 -5.54 28.33 46.95
C VAL A 660 -5.56 26.86 46.63
N ILE A 661 -4.38 26.24 46.50
CA ILE A 661 -4.25 24.81 46.20
C ILE A 661 -3.56 24.13 47.38
N TYR A 662 -4.17 23.09 47.93
CA TYR A 662 -3.66 22.34 49.08
C TYR A 662 -4.05 20.86 48.97
N SER A 663 -3.47 20.04 49.84
CA SER A 663 -3.77 18.61 49.97
C SER A 663 -4.33 18.30 51.36
#